data_AF-A0A955UHY8-F1
#
_entry.id   AF-A0A955UHY8-F1
#
_cell.length_a   1.000
_cell.length_b   1.000
_cell.length_c   1.000
_cell.angle_alpha   90.00
_cell.angle_beta   90.00
_cell.angle_gamma   90.00
#
_symmetry.space_group_name_H-M   'P 1'
#
loop_
_entity.id
_entity.type
_entity.pdbx_description
1 polymer ?
#
loop_
_entity_poly.entity_id
_entity_poly.type
_entity_poly.pdbx_seq_one_letter_code
_entity_poly.pdbx_strand_id
1 'polypeptide(L)'
;MHIVLGPFEIDPVAMEIHHGERRIELQRRPLELLLYLVRHRDRIVSRDELQGALWPGAHVSDGALSTAIYAVRRAIGDQERSPPWIRTIRGRGVRYAGPLVDPPRERHATDPVPLLARDAALAQLHRAAANAAAGRGSAVFVVAPAGLGKTRLLRAFLDELSGFRTIEARAEPELQDSPIALWSEVLQAWSGDPTGIADDTPLGEVHRRVHELIRSGDATSPIVLALEDLHWAHPASLSALASALPRLAKAGVLIVGSFRPDGQDVSASRLAGLVLQPGVRRLALEPFSVREVYEVLGLVRRRAASQAEVAEVLRRSEGVPLYVIQLAHQDGGAAGRRDGDVLGDALMRLSTEAKRMLGVAALVGSSFELGLVEAASGVTGDPDRKWIGDALAGMLIERDERSLLTYRFRHNLIQEAAANALDPEVRVTAHARLALFLERSHTRPSPEQMRTLARHYAACADDPILLERAIHWDLQVARSAAARHAWEDAYEATTRLHAWLDRPDVGSSALAHRPEVLLHHAAAVAALPNRLPELQSTIRALEALPGDARLEERAQRLAHAALCAHFAGDVTAATPALDALAATPDERVAFLASALSILAWIQSGRYGEAFAVAKAILADPGPPTRDLLPTYEAADVCMAYGAIAGVLLGEADTARTLLAAAEERATRRGDAFSQAMVIFTTCVALDLAEDWTALAETAARLDPLCLEFDVRRFLGSGYAFGCLARAHLGATGEPVEGAAQVVRTRAARSEGTSFRPYILGFAAALFAHAGAHDRARACYREAAACGYAGEVGFAPLLLVREADYLHGCGETETAGRRLEEALAVATRLGARVARERAVALRESWASRQS
;
A
#
# COMPACT_ATOMS: atom_id res chain seq x y z
N MET A 1 8.17 18.86 31.01
CA MET A 1 7.01 19.76 31.12
C MET A 1 6.12 19.27 32.24
N HIS A 2 5.81 20.16 33.18
CA HIS A 2 4.92 19.90 34.30
C HIS A 2 3.45 20.16 33.91
N ILE A 3 2.51 19.43 34.51
CA ILE A 3 1.06 19.59 34.29
C ILE A 3 0.52 20.50 35.38
N VAL A 4 -0.09 21.62 35.01
CA VAL A 4 -0.64 22.58 35.98
C VAL A 4 -2.15 22.35 36.15
N LEU A 5 -2.54 21.85 37.33
CA LEU A 5 -3.93 21.67 37.76
C LEU A 5 -4.29 22.76 38.78
N GLY A 6 -4.71 23.93 38.31
CA GLY A 6 -4.93 25.09 39.19
C GLY A 6 -3.64 25.46 39.95
N PRO A 7 -3.57 25.37 41.30
CA PRO A 7 -2.37 25.69 42.07
C PRO A 7 -1.39 24.51 42.21
N PHE A 8 -1.69 23.35 41.61
CA PHE A 8 -0.83 22.18 41.68
C PHE A 8 -0.03 22.01 40.39
N GLU A 9 1.26 21.68 40.54
CA GLU A 9 2.16 21.38 39.44
C GLU A 9 2.61 19.92 39.56
N ILE A 10 2.30 19.11 38.56
CA ILE A 10 2.62 17.69 38.54
C ILE A 10 3.78 17.46 37.59
N ASP A 11 4.85 16.85 38.07
CA ASP A 11 5.89 16.26 37.23
C ASP A 11 5.54 14.79 36.92
N PRO A 12 5.03 14.49 35.71
CA PRO A 12 4.70 13.12 35.32
C PRO A 12 5.93 12.25 35.04
N VAL A 13 7.14 12.81 34.96
CA VAL A 13 8.39 12.06 34.78
C VAL A 13 8.95 11.67 36.14
N ALA A 14 9.10 12.64 37.05
CA ALA A 14 9.56 12.39 38.42
C ALA A 14 8.49 11.71 39.30
N MET A 15 7.23 11.62 38.82
CA MET A 15 6.07 11.16 39.58
C MET A 15 5.90 11.95 40.89
N GLU A 16 5.98 13.27 40.75
CA GLU A 16 5.85 14.21 41.87
C GLU A 16 4.70 15.18 41.63
N ILE A 17 4.06 15.62 42.70
CA ILE A 17 3.06 16.67 42.69
C ILE A 17 3.48 17.74 43.69
N HIS A 18 3.42 19.00 43.26
CA HIS A 18 3.82 20.18 44.02
C HIS A 18 2.63 21.14 44.13
N HIS A 19 2.59 21.91 45.22
CA HIS A 19 1.66 23.02 45.41
C HIS A 19 2.48 24.25 45.80
N GLY A 20 2.76 25.13 44.83
CA GLY A 20 3.85 26.08 44.94
C GLY A 20 5.19 25.34 45.10
N GLU A 21 6.03 25.77 46.03
CA GLU A 21 7.34 25.14 46.32
C GLU A 21 7.24 23.87 47.19
N ARG A 22 6.04 23.47 47.62
CA ARG A 22 5.84 22.34 48.54
C ARG A 22 5.50 21.07 47.77
N ARG A 23 6.35 20.06 47.88
CA ARG A 23 6.05 18.68 47.43
C ARG A 23 4.93 18.07 48.27
N ILE A 24 3.95 17.47 47.60
CA ILE A 24 2.89 16.67 48.21
C ILE A 24 3.28 15.20 48.13
N GLU A 25 3.29 14.53 49.28
CA GLU A 25 3.50 13.08 49.32
C GLU A 25 2.24 12.36 48.82
N LEU A 26 2.32 11.82 47.61
CA LEU A 26 1.29 10.97 47.02
C LEU A 26 1.94 9.69 46.51
N GLN A 27 1.37 8.54 46.89
CA GLN A 27 1.85 7.26 46.38
C GLN A 27 1.68 7.17 44.86
N ARG A 28 2.56 6.41 44.22
CA ARG A 28 2.66 6.30 42.76
C ARG A 28 1.34 5.95 42.06
N ARG A 29 0.64 4.90 42.54
CA ARG A 29 -0.63 4.43 41.96
C ARG A 29 -1.75 5.47 42.01
N PRO A 30 -2.01 6.14 43.14
CA PRO A 30 -2.87 7.32 43.17
C PRO A 30 -2.47 8.41 42.17
N LEU A 31 -1.18 8.73 42.03
CA LEU A 31 -0.74 9.75 41.08
C LEU A 31 -0.97 9.33 39.61
N GLU A 32 -0.72 8.07 39.27
CA GLU A 32 -1.05 7.50 37.94
C GLU A 32 -2.57 7.58 37.65
N LEU A 33 -3.41 7.31 38.66
CA LEU A 33 -4.85 7.46 38.55
C LEU A 33 -5.25 8.91 38.25
N LEU A 34 -4.64 9.89 38.94
CA LEU A 34 -4.90 11.31 38.68
C LEU A 34 -4.53 11.69 37.24
N LEU A 35 -3.34 11.29 36.79
CA LEU A 35 -2.87 11.54 35.41
C LEU A 35 -3.79 10.90 34.37
N TYR A 36 -4.24 9.67 34.61
CA TYR A 36 -5.16 8.96 33.72
C TYR A 36 -6.52 9.67 33.62
N LEU A 37 -7.09 10.10 34.74
CA LEU A 37 -8.35 10.85 34.75
C LEU A 37 -8.23 12.23 34.07
N VAL A 38 -7.09 12.92 34.22
CA VAL A 38 -6.83 14.21 33.55
C VAL A 38 -6.70 14.04 32.03
N ARG A 39 -6.08 12.93 31.57
CA ARG A 39 -5.98 12.58 30.15
C ARG A 39 -7.35 12.34 29.51
N HIS A 40 -8.25 11.65 30.21
CA HIS A 40 -9.59 11.31 29.75
C HIS A 40 -10.68 12.23 30.33
N ARG A 41 -10.33 13.49 30.62
CA ARG A 41 -11.21 14.48 31.27
C ARG A 41 -12.50 14.78 30.50
N ASP A 42 -12.47 14.56 29.20
CA ASP A 42 -13.57 14.75 28.26
C ASP A 42 -14.68 13.69 28.41
N ARG A 43 -14.39 12.54 29.02
CA ARG A 43 -15.34 11.44 29.17
C ARG A 43 -15.39 10.86 30.59
N ILE A 44 -16.31 9.92 30.79
CA ILE A 44 -16.38 9.11 32.02
C ILE A 44 -15.49 7.88 31.80
N VAL A 45 -14.59 7.62 32.74
CA VAL A 45 -13.71 6.44 32.72
C VAL A 45 -14.32 5.37 33.62
N SER A 46 -14.53 4.15 33.08
CA SER A 46 -15.17 3.07 33.83
C SER A 46 -14.24 2.50 34.91
N ARG A 47 -14.78 1.76 35.88
CA ARG A 47 -13.96 1.11 36.91
C ARG A 47 -13.09 0.00 36.35
N ASP A 48 -13.62 -0.80 35.44
CA ASP A 48 -12.91 -1.91 34.80
C ASP A 48 -11.76 -1.38 33.93
N GLU A 49 -11.99 -0.25 33.25
CA GLU A 49 -10.96 0.46 32.49
C GLU A 49 -9.85 1.00 33.41
N LEU A 50 -10.21 1.66 34.52
CA LEU A 50 -9.22 2.12 35.50
C LEU A 50 -8.45 0.95 36.11
N GLN A 51 -9.10 -0.20 36.35
CA GLN A 51 -8.44 -1.39 36.85
C GLN A 51 -7.46 -1.97 35.83
N GLY A 52 -7.89 -2.13 34.57
CA GLY A 52 -7.05 -2.64 33.48
C GLY A 52 -5.87 -1.71 33.17
N ALA A 53 -6.09 -0.40 33.19
CA ALA A 53 -5.05 0.58 32.91
C ALA A 53 -4.04 0.73 34.05
N LEU A 54 -4.49 0.72 35.31
CA LEU A 54 -3.62 0.97 36.47
C LEU A 54 -3.03 -0.31 37.07
N TRP A 55 -3.61 -1.48 36.84
CA TRP A 55 -3.09 -2.76 37.36
C TRP A 55 -3.16 -3.86 36.30
N PRO A 56 -2.40 -3.74 35.19
CA PRO A 56 -2.43 -4.73 34.12
C PRO A 56 -1.99 -6.11 34.65
N GLY A 57 -2.83 -7.13 34.43
CA GLY A 57 -2.54 -8.52 34.79
C GLY A 57 -2.68 -8.88 36.28
N ALA A 58 -3.09 -7.95 37.15
CA ALA A 58 -3.32 -8.22 38.57
C ALA A 58 -4.82 -8.21 38.91
N HIS A 59 -5.31 -9.25 39.60
CA HIS A 59 -6.66 -9.23 40.18
C HIS A 59 -6.64 -8.40 41.46
N VAL A 60 -7.17 -7.17 41.39
CA VAL A 60 -7.22 -6.24 42.51
C VAL A 60 -8.66 -6.11 43.02
N SER A 61 -8.84 -6.02 44.33
CA SER A 61 -10.17 -5.81 44.92
C SER A 61 -10.67 -4.38 44.67
N ASP A 62 -12.00 -4.19 44.62
CA ASP A 62 -12.66 -2.88 44.50
C ASP A 62 -12.21 -1.87 45.56
N GLY A 63 -11.68 -2.35 46.70
CA GLY A 63 -11.09 -1.53 47.75
C GLY A 63 -9.83 -0.79 47.32
N ALA A 64 -9.02 -1.35 46.42
CA ALA A 64 -7.77 -0.73 45.98
C ALA A 64 -8.00 0.51 45.11
N LEU A 65 -8.92 0.42 44.14
CA LEU A 65 -9.32 1.57 43.31
C LEU A 65 -9.98 2.66 44.17
N SER A 66 -10.83 2.27 45.12
CA SER A 66 -11.47 3.21 46.04
C SER A 66 -10.45 3.93 46.94
N THR A 67 -9.43 3.22 47.40
CA THR A 67 -8.33 3.77 48.21
C THR A 67 -7.47 4.73 47.39
N ALA A 68 -7.18 4.39 46.12
CA ALA A 68 -6.42 5.25 45.22
C ALA A 68 -7.17 6.56 44.93
N ILE A 69 -8.46 6.50 44.60
CA ILE A 69 -9.30 7.69 44.40
C ILE A 69 -9.33 8.56 45.67
N TYR A 70 -9.46 7.93 46.85
CA TYR A 70 -9.45 8.64 48.12
C TYR A 70 -8.12 9.36 48.37
N ALA A 71 -7.00 8.70 48.14
CA ALA A 71 -5.67 9.28 48.29
C ALA A 71 -5.47 10.49 47.37
N VAL A 72 -5.91 10.40 46.11
CA VAL A 72 -5.86 11.54 45.18
C VAL A 72 -6.71 12.70 45.67
N ARG A 73 -7.97 12.45 46.04
CA ARG A 73 -8.88 13.48 46.54
C ARG A 73 -8.32 14.18 47.78
N ARG A 74 -7.67 13.44 48.67
CA ARG A 74 -7.02 14.01 49.86
C ARG A 74 -5.82 14.87 49.47
N ALA A 75 -4.99 14.42 48.52
CA ALA A 75 -3.78 15.13 48.10
C ALA A 75 -4.08 16.48 47.41
N ILE A 76 -5.13 16.57 46.59
CA ILE A 76 -5.50 17.81 45.88
C ILE A 76 -6.52 18.68 46.65
N GLY A 77 -6.86 18.30 47.89
CA GLY A 77 -7.84 19.01 48.72
C GLY A 77 -9.26 18.96 48.14
N ASP A 78 -9.63 17.88 47.46
CA ASP A 78 -10.90 17.74 46.74
C ASP A 78 -12.12 17.54 47.64
N GLN A 79 -11.91 17.09 48.89
CA GLN A 79 -12.99 16.80 49.85
C GLN A 79 -13.69 18.06 50.37
N GLU A 80 -12.99 19.20 50.34
CA GLU A 80 -13.49 20.49 50.83
C GLU A 80 -13.99 21.39 49.68
N ARG A 81 -13.94 20.90 48.42
CA ARG A 81 -14.30 21.65 47.22
C ARG A 81 -15.73 21.36 46.75
N SER A 82 -16.46 22.41 46.36
CA SER A 82 -17.77 22.29 45.71
C SER A 82 -17.82 23.18 44.45
N PRO A 83 -17.83 22.60 43.24
CA PRO A 83 -17.83 21.17 42.93
C PRO A 83 -16.44 20.49 43.04
N PRO A 84 -16.38 19.18 43.30
CA PRO A 84 -15.13 18.42 43.33
C PRO A 84 -14.55 18.24 41.92
N TRP A 85 -13.22 18.24 41.83
CA TRP A 85 -12.42 17.98 40.65
C TRP A 85 -12.46 16.51 40.22
N ILE A 86 -12.60 15.56 41.13
CA ILE A 86 -12.81 14.15 40.78
C ILE A 86 -14.24 13.76 41.10
N ARG A 87 -15.07 13.62 40.06
CA ARG A 87 -16.49 13.27 40.19
C ARG A 87 -16.69 11.77 40.00
N THR A 88 -17.32 11.14 40.99
CA THR A 88 -17.81 9.76 40.84
C THR A 88 -19.22 9.78 40.28
N ILE A 89 -19.43 9.13 39.14
CA ILE A 89 -20.73 8.96 38.51
C ILE A 89 -21.25 7.57 38.88
N ARG A 90 -22.32 7.52 39.69
CA ARG A 90 -22.86 6.28 40.25
C ARG A 90 -23.17 5.28 39.12
N GLY A 91 -22.62 4.06 39.22
CA GLY A 91 -22.82 2.98 38.26
C GLY A 91 -22.11 3.13 36.91
N ARG A 92 -21.35 4.21 36.67
CA ARG A 92 -20.66 4.44 35.38
C ARG A 92 -19.15 4.60 35.50
N GLY A 93 -18.64 5.18 36.58
CA GLY A 93 -17.19 5.35 36.76
C GLY A 93 -16.80 6.71 37.36
N VAL A 94 -15.64 7.21 36.95
CA VAL A 94 -15.02 8.42 37.51
C VAL A 94 -14.63 9.37 36.39
N ARG A 95 -14.74 10.69 36.62
CA ARG A 95 -14.33 11.73 35.66
C ARG A 95 -13.58 12.86 36.36
N TYR A 96 -12.57 13.41 35.68
CA TYR A 96 -11.92 14.65 36.06
C TYR A 96 -12.71 15.88 35.57
N ALA A 97 -12.91 16.85 36.45
CA ALA A 97 -13.69 18.08 36.26
C ALA A 97 -12.98 19.31 36.85
N GLY A 98 -11.70 19.20 37.18
CA GLY A 98 -10.88 20.33 37.65
C GLY A 98 -10.33 21.20 36.51
N PRO A 99 -9.80 22.39 36.82
CA PRO A 99 -9.18 23.28 35.85
C PRO A 99 -7.84 22.69 35.39
N LEU A 100 -7.67 22.61 34.07
CA LEU A 100 -6.38 22.39 33.44
C LEU A 100 -5.90 23.74 32.91
N VAL A 101 -4.79 24.24 33.43
CA VAL A 101 -4.08 25.33 32.77
C VAL A 101 -3.14 24.62 31.81
N ASP A 102 -3.55 24.49 30.55
CA ASP A 102 -2.56 24.25 29.50
C ASP A 102 -1.57 25.41 29.65
N PRO A 103 -0.26 25.15 29.84
CA PRO A 103 0.69 26.24 29.69
C PRO A 103 0.36 26.92 28.37
N PRO A 104 0.31 28.27 28.31
CA PRO A 104 0.14 28.96 27.03
C PRO A 104 1.08 28.27 26.05
N ARG A 105 0.61 28.00 24.81
CA ARG A 105 1.43 27.46 23.73
C ARG A 105 2.70 28.31 23.68
N GLU A 106 3.70 27.92 24.45
CA GLU A 106 5.04 28.39 24.29
C GLU A 106 5.35 27.78 22.95
N ARG A 107 5.29 28.64 21.91
CA ARG A 107 6.10 28.46 20.71
C ARG A 107 7.39 27.86 21.23
N HIS A 108 7.62 26.57 20.97
CA HIS A 108 8.74 25.87 21.55
C HIS A 108 9.98 26.74 21.33
N ALA A 109 10.43 27.42 22.39
CA ALA A 109 11.63 28.26 22.36
C ALA A 109 12.89 27.38 22.35
N THR A 110 12.73 26.15 21.87
CA THR A 110 13.73 25.09 21.77
C THR A 110 13.95 24.65 20.33
N ASP A 111 13.50 25.41 19.32
CA ASP A 111 14.17 25.42 18.02
C ASP A 111 15.11 26.65 17.97
N PRO A 112 16.40 26.52 18.35
CA PRO A 112 17.31 27.67 18.44
C PRO A 112 17.82 28.16 17.08
N VAL A 113 17.31 27.66 15.94
CA VAL A 113 17.78 28.00 14.59
C VAL A 113 16.59 28.19 13.65
N PRO A 114 16.31 29.42 13.15
CA PRO A 114 15.40 29.70 12.03
C PRO A 114 15.71 28.82 10.83
N LEU A 115 14.75 28.65 9.91
CA LEU A 115 15.03 27.96 8.65
C LEU A 115 16.04 28.77 7.83
N LEU A 116 17.31 28.41 7.93
CA LEU A 116 18.39 29.05 7.21
C LEU A 116 18.55 28.42 5.82
N ALA A 117 18.84 29.25 4.82
CA ALA A 117 19.28 28.84 3.49
C ALA A 117 18.29 27.96 2.69
N ARG A 118 16.99 28.25 2.81
CA ARG A 118 15.93 27.54 2.08
C ARG A 118 14.93 28.46 1.38
N ASP A 119 15.23 29.75 1.26
CA ASP A 119 14.33 30.76 0.67
C ASP A 119 13.91 30.43 -0.76
N ALA A 120 14.84 29.94 -1.58
CA ALA A 120 14.55 29.55 -2.96
C ALA A 120 13.62 28.34 -3.04
N ALA A 121 13.72 27.41 -2.08
CA ALA A 121 12.84 26.25 -2.00
C ALA A 121 11.45 26.65 -1.49
N LEU A 122 11.37 27.47 -0.45
CA LEU A 122 10.12 28.06 0.04
C LEU A 122 9.39 28.84 -1.07
N ALA A 123 10.10 29.67 -1.82
CA ALA A 123 9.53 30.42 -2.94
C ALA A 123 8.97 29.54 -4.06
N GLN A 124 9.49 28.31 -4.24
CA GLN A 124 8.91 27.35 -5.17
C GLN A 124 7.62 26.73 -4.64
N LEU A 125 7.56 26.38 -3.35
CA LEU A 125 6.35 25.86 -2.71
C LEU A 125 5.23 26.93 -2.70
N HIS A 126 5.56 28.18 -2.34
CA HIS A 126 4.62 29.30 -2.39
C HIS A 126 4.06 29.57 -3.80
N ARG A 127 4.90 29.47 -4.83
CA ARG A 127 4.41 29.57 -6.23
C ARG A 127 3.48 28.43 -6.62
N ALA A 128 3.75 27.21 -6.16
CA ALA A 128 2.86 26.08 -6.40
C ALA A 128 1.52 26.25 -5.68
N ALA A 129 1.54 26.78 -4.44
CA ALA A 129 0.33 27.09 -3.68
C ALA A 129 -0.52 28.16 -4.37
N ALA A 130 0.10 29.24 -4.85
CA ALA A 130 -0.61 30.28 -5.60
C ALA A 130 -1.29 29.74 -6.87
N ASN A 131 -0.68 28.78 -7.57
CA ASN A 131 -1.32 28.13 -8.72
C ASN A 131 -2.51 27.25 -8.31
N ALA A 132 -2.39 26.50 -7.21
CA ALA A 132 -3.50 25.71 -6.68
C ALA A 132 -4.68 26.60 -6.24
N ALA A 133 -4.43 27.74 -5.59
CA ALA A 133 -5.46 28.72 -5.27
C ALA A 133 -6.16 29.29 -6.53
N ALA A 134 -5.48 29.31 -7.67
CA ALA A 134 -6.06 29.68 -8.96
C ALA A 134 -6.75 28.51 -9.70
N GLY A 135 -6.99 27.37 -9.03
CA GLY A 135 -7.63 26.18 -9.60
C GLY A 135 -6.73 25.32 -10.49
N ARG A 136 -5.41 25.57 -10.49
CA ARG A 136 -4.40 24.82 -11.25
C ARG A 136 -3.50 24.05 -10.29
N GLY A 137 -4.01 22.93 -9.81
CA GLY A 137 -3.32 22.06 -8.88
C GLY A 137 -2.08 21.39 -9.47
N SER A 138 -1.17 21.01 -8.59
CA SER A 138 0.08 20.35 -8.94
C SER A 138 0.63 19.57 -7.75
N ALA A 139 1.68 18.78 -7.97
CA ALA A 139 2.42 18.16 -6.88
C ALA A 139 3.88 18.64 -6.87
N VAL A 140 4.43 18.88 -5.68
CA VAL A 140 5.85 19.17 -5.47
C VAL A 140 6.42 18.13 -4.51
N PHE A 141 7.38 17.33 -4.97
CA PHE A 141 8.08 16.37 -4.13
C PHE A 141 9.46 16.87 -3.75
N VAL A 142 9.68 17.04 -2.45
CA VAL A 142 10.97 17.37 -1.86
C VAL A 142 11.80 16.10 -1.72
N VAL A 143 12.80 15.95 -2.59
CA VAL A 143 13.63 14.75 -2.71
C VAL A 143 15.03 15.07 -2.20
N ALA A 144 15.40 14.51 -1.06
CA ALA A 144 16.73 14.71 -0.50
C ALA A 144 17.12 13.55 0.42
N PRO A 145 18.42 13.24 0.52
CA PRO A 145 18.95 12.40 1.59
C PRO A 145 18.47 12.82 2.98
N ALA A 146 18.62 11.91 3.93
CA ALA A 146 18.20 12.13 5.30
C ALA A 146 19.02 13.26 5.98
N GLY A 147 18.40 14.03 6.89
CA GLY A 147 19.09 15.11 7.61
C GLY A 147 19.26 16.44 6.86
N LEU A 148 18.85 16.54 5.58
CA LEU A 148 18.90 17.78 4.77
C LEU A 148 17.80 18.82 5.03
N GLY A 149 16.91 18.54 5.98
CA GLY A 149 15.89 19.49 6.45
C GLY A 149 14.57 19.48 5.67
N LYS A 150 14.21 18.36 5.03
CA LYS A 150 12.92 18.20 4.32
C LYS A 150 11.72 18.57 5.21
N THR A 151 11.58 17.93 6.36
CA THR A 151 10.52 18.18 7.34
C THR A 151 10.50 19.63 7.83
N ARG A 152 11.68 20.23 8.10
CA ARG A 152 11.74 21.65 8.50
C ARG A 152 11.30 22.60 7.40
N LEU A 153 11.65 22.33 6.14
CA LEU A 153 11.19 23.11 4.99
C LEU A 153 9.66 23.02 4.85
N LEU A 154 9.10 21.82 4.93
CA LEU A 154 7.65 21.61 4.87
C LEU A 154 6.96 22.38 6.01
N ARG A 155 7.41 22.21 7.25
CA ARG A 155 6.85 22.88 8.42
C ARG A 155 6.88 24.41 8.27
N ALA A 156 8.01 24.98 7.88
CA ALA A 156 8.12 26.43 7.65
C ALA A 156 7.19 26.93 6.53
N PHE A 157 7.07 26.16 5.44
CA PHE A 157 6.11 26.49 4.37
C PHE A 157 4.67 26.47 4.88
N LEU A 158 4.29 25.47 5.66
CA LEU A 158 2.94 25.33 6.22
C LEU A 158 2.64 26.42 7.27
N ASP A 159 3.62 26.80 8.08
CA ASP A 159 3.50 27.90 9.06
C ASP A 159 3.31 29.27 8.38
N GLU A 160 3.88 29.48 7.20
CA GLU A 160 3.72 30.70 6.39
C GLU A 160 2.46 30.68 5.51
N LEU A 161 1.80 29.53 5.38
CA LEU A 161 0.66 29.35 4.50
C LEU A 161 -0.61 29.97 5.11
N SER A 162 -1.39 30.69 4.29
CA SER A 162 -2.67 31.25 4.71
C SER A 162 -3.72 31.12 3.60
N GLY A 163 -4.99 30.96 3.98
CA GLY A 163 -6.11 30.84 3.04
C GLY A 163 -6.30 29.47 2.41
N PHE A 164 -5.61 28.44 2.92
CA PHE A 164 -5.77 27.05 2.49
C PHE A 164 -6.32 26.18 3.61
N ARG A 165 -7.02 25.12 3.22
CA ARG A 165 -7.25 23.98 4.10
C ARG A 165 -6.03 23.07 4.07
N THR A 166 -5.26 23.07 5.15
CA THR A 166 -4.05 22.25 5.28
C THR A 166 -4.38 20.90 5.91
N ILE A 167 -3.90 19.83 5.28
CA ILE A 167 -3.95 18.46 5.79
C ILE A 167 -2.54 17.91 5.78
N GLU A 168 -2.07 17.46 6.94
CA GLU A 168 -0.74 16.90 7.14
C GLU A 168 -0.89 15.41 7.46
N ALA A 169 -0.03 14.59 6.86
CA ALA A 169 0.12 13.19 7.23
C ALA A 169 1.55 12.72 7.03
N ARG A 170 1.98 11.73 7.82
CA ARG A 170 3.33 11.20 7.76
C ARG A 170 3.29 9.70 7.53
N ALA A 171 4.10 9.21 6.59
CA ALA A 171 4.36 7.79 6.47
C ALA A 171 5.35 7.36 7.55
N GLU A 172 4.87 6.51 8.47
CA GLU A 172 5.67 5.99 9.59
C GLU A 172 6.33 4.64 9.21
N PRO A 173 7.61 4.41 9.54
CA PRO A 173 8.28 3.14 9.29
C PRO A 173 7.53 1.93 9.88
N GLU A 174 6.86 2.12 11.02
CA GLU A 174 6.15 1.07 11.73
C GLU A 174 4.92 0.60 10.95
N LEU A 175 4.27 1.56 10.29
CA LEU A 175 3.06 1.40 9.51
C LEU A 175 3.36 1.23 8.02
N GLN A 176 4.63 1.00 7.64
CA GLN A 176 5.02 0.78 6.24
C GLN A 176 4.33 -0.44 5.60
N ASP A 177 3.92 -1.38 6.46
CA ASP A 177 3.18 -2.59 6.11
C ASP A 177 1.66 -2.37 6.08
N SER A 178 1.17 -1.20 6.48
CA SER A 178 -0.25 -0.88 6.48
C SER A 178 -0.63 -0.23 5.15
N PRO A 179 -1.50 -0.88 4.33
CA PRO A 179 -1.87 -0.35 3.02
C PRO A 179 -2.63 0.97 3.08
N ILE A 180 -3.22 1.30 4.23
CA ILE A 180 -4.12 2.45 4.40
C ILE A 180 -3.66 3.48 5.43
N ALA A 181 -2.61 3.22 6.22
CA ALA A 181 -2.24 4.06 7.36
C ALA A 181 -2.08 5.54 7.01
N LEU A 182 -1.30 5.84 5.96
CA LEU A 182 -1.09 7.21 5.48
C LEU A 182 -2.43 7.90 5.16
N TRP A 183 -3.34 7.18 4.51
CA TRP A 183 -4.61 7.75 4.07
C TRP A 183 -5.66 7.82 5.17
N SER A 184 -5.59 6.95 6.18
CA SER A 184 -6.44 7.05 7.36
C SER A 184 -6.22 8.38 8.07
N GLU A 185 -4.96 8.79 8.26
CA GLU A 185 -4.60 10.09 8.84
C GLU A 185 -5.12 11.26 7.97
N VAL A 186 -4.84 11.22 6.66
CA VAL A 186 -5.30 12.26 5.71
C VAL A 186 -6.82 12.39 5.73
N LEU A 187 -7.54 11.27 5.64
CA LEU A 187 -8.99 11.28 5.48
C LEU A 187 -9.70 11.58 6.79
N GLN A 188 -9.13 11.22 7.94
CA GLN A 188 -9.60 11.67 9.26
C GLN A 188 -9.52 13.19 9.38
N ALA A 189 -8.37 13.79 9.01
CA ALA A 189 -8.19 15.24 9.02
C ALA A 189 -9.10 15.97 8.02
N TRP A 190 -9.41 15.33 6.88
CA TRP A 190 -10.30 15.87 5.86
C TRP A 190 -11.80 15.72 6.17
N SER A 191 -12.25 14.63 6.77
CA SER A 191 -13.68 14.47 7.11
C SER A 191 -14.05 15.11 8.45
N GLY A 192 -13.07 15.25 9.37
CA GLY A 192 -13.33 15.60 10.77
C GLY A 192 -13.98 14.45 11.56
N ASP A 193 -14.09 13.26 10.96
CA ASP A 193 -14.60 12.06 11.61
C ASP A 193 -13.47 11.39 12.40
N PRO A 194 -13.54 11.34 13.75
CA PRO A 194 -12.48 10.77 14.57
C PRO A 194 -12.28 9.26 14.35
N THR A 195 -13.22 8.55 13.72
CA THR A 195 -13.11 7.12 13.43
C THR A 195 -12.26 6.80 12.19
N GLY A 196 -11.93 7.81 11.37
CA GLY A 196 -11.01 7.66 10.23
C GLY A 196 -11.50 6.67 9.17
N ILE A 197 -10.62 5.76 8.76
CA ILE A 197 -10.92 4.62 7.89
C ILE A 197 -10.54 3.36 8.66
N ALA A 198 -11.40 2.35 8.67
CA ALA A 198 -11.12 1.07 9.34
C ALA A 198 -10.01 0.28 8.62
N ASP A 199 -9.17 -0.46 9.34
CA ASP A 199 -8.03 -1.23 8.80
C ASP A 199 -8.41 -2.28 7.74
N ASP A 200 -9.65 -2.77 7.80
CA ASP A 200 -10.21 -3.72 6.84
C ASP A 200 -10.86 -3.03 5.64
N THR A 201 -10.86 -1.69 5.61
CA THR A 201 -11.40 -0.94 4.49
C THR A 201 -10.66 -1.35 3.23
N PRO A 202 -11.38 -1.79 2.19
CA PRO A 202 -10.74 -2.12 0.93
C PRO A 202 -9.93 -0.91 0.46
N LEU A 203 -8.72 -1.16 -0.05
CA LEU A 203 -7.92 -0.13 -0.76
C LEU A 203 -8.79 0.65 -1.74
N GLY A 204 -9.79 -0.08 -2.23
CA GLY A 204 -11.03 0.37 -2.84
C GLY A 204 -11.40 1.81 -2.54
N GLU A 205 -12.20 1.81 -1.50
CA GLU A 205 -12.76 2.94 -0.84
C GLU A 205 -11.72 4.02 -0.49
N VAL A 206 -10.48 3.63 -0.16
CA VAL A 206 -9.40 4.59 0.10
C VAL A 206 -9.09 5.44 -1.14
N HIS A 207 -8.86 4.84 -2.31
CA HIS A 207 -8.62 5.59 -3.53
C HIS A 207 -9.80 6.49 -3.90
N ARG A 208 -11.04 6.00 -3.73
CA ARG A 208 -12.27 6.77 -3.98
C ARG A 208 -12.33 8.01 -3.10
N ARG A 209 -12.14 7.85 -1.79
CA ARG A 209 -12.15 8.98 -0.83
C ARG A 209 -10.99 9.94 -1.06
N VAL A 210 -9.82 9.46 -1.48
CA VAL A 210 -8.70 10.31 -1.89
C VAL A 210 -9.09 11.13 -3.13
N HIS A 211 -9.72 10.53 -4.14
CA HIS A 211 -10.19 11.28 -5.31
C HIS A 211 -11.28 12.29 -4.96
N GLU A 212 -12.15 11.98 -4.01
CA GLU A 212 -13.14 12.92 -3.48
C GLU A 212 -12.50 14.11 -2.78
N LEU A 213 -11.47 13.86 -1.95
CA LEU A 213 -10.67 14.92 -1.34
C LEU A 213 -10.07 15.82 -2.42
N ILE A 214 -9.44 15.25 -3.45
CA ILE A 214 -8.86 16.05 -4.55
C ILE A 214 -9.93 16.87 -5.27
N ARG A 215 -11.10 16.28 -5.56
CA ARG A 215 -12.21 16.96 -6.23
C ARG A 215 -12.85 18.04 -5.35
N SER A 216 -12.78 17.92 -4.03
CA SER A 216 -13.33 18.89 -3.10
C SER A 216 -12.53 20.20 -3.04
N GLY A 217 -11.27 20.18 -3.46
CA GLY A 217 -10.44 21.38 -3.55
C GLY A 217 -10.73 22.15 -4.82
N ASP A 218 -11.07 23.43 -4.68
CA ASP A 218 -11.30 24.37 -5.77
C ASP A 218 -10.70 25.75 -5.46
N ALA A 219 -10.95 26.75 -6.33
CA ALA A 219 -10.42 28.10 -6.13
C ALA A 219 -11.01 28.84 -4.91
N THR A 220 -12.16 28.39 -4.39
CA THR A 220 -12.84 29.00 -3.23
C THR A 220 -12.46 28.33 -1.91
N SER A 221 -12.05 27.06 -1.96
CA SER A 221 -11.56 26.29 -0.82
C SER A 221 -10.34 25.44 -1.22
N PRO A 222 -9.19 26.08 -1.48
CA PRO A 222 -8.02 25.36 -1.94
C PRO A 222 -7.41 24.52 -0.81
N ILE A 223 -6.85 23.37 -1.18
CA ILE A 223 -6.32 22.38 -0.22
C ILE A 223 -4.81 22.24 -0.42
N VAL A 224 -4.07 22.21 0.68
CA VAL A 224 -2.68 21.74 0.70
C VAL A 224 -2.61 20.42 1.44
N LEU A 225 -2.16 19.38 0.74
CA LEU A 225 -1.91 18.06 1.30
C LEU A 225 -0.40 17.86 1.47
N ALA A 226 0.08 17.90 2.71
CA ALA A 226 1.48 17.68 3.04
C ALA A 226 1.70 16.23 3.47
N LEU A 227 2.47 15.47 2.68
CA LEU A 227 2.76 14.05 2.91
C LEU A 227 4.24 13.85 3.23
N GLU A 228 4.55 13.52 4.47
CA GLU A 228 5.94 13.35 4.92
C GLU A 228 6.45 11.92 4.76
N ASP A 229 7.75 11.82 4.45
CA ASP A 229 8.52 10.58 4.48
C ASP A 229 7.93 9.41 3.67
N LEU A 230 7.39 9.68 2.48
CA LEU A 230 6.72 8.71 1.58
C LEU A 230 7.55 7.46 1.19
N HIS A 231 8.84 7.43 1.49
CA HIS A 231 9.69 6.24 1.37
C HIS A 231 9.30 5.11 2.34
N TRP A 232 8.63 5.45 3.45
CA TRP A 232 8.03 4.48 4.35
C TRP A 232 6.57 4.14 4.00
N ALA A 233 5.97 4.77 2.97
CA ALA A 233 4.59 4.50 2.65
C ALA A 233 4.43 3.11 1.99
N HIS A 234 3.39 2.38 2.37
CA HIS A 234 3.08 1.10 1.77
C HIS A 234 2.94 1.24 0.23
N PRO A 235 3.36 0.24 -0.56
CA PRO A 235 3.31 0.35 -2.00
C PRO A 235 1.89 0.58 -2.58
N ALA A 236 0.85 0.14 -1.88
CA ALA A 236 -0.55 0.44 -2.20
C ALA A 236 -0.97 1.89 -1.87
N SER A 237 -0.48 2.47 -0.77
CA SER A 237 -0.69 3.90 -0.47
C SER A 237 -0.06 4.80 -1.54
N LEU A 238 1.12 4.42 -2.05
CA LEU A 238 1.76 5.09 -3.18
C LEU A 238 0.97 4.92 -4.49
N SER A 239 0.28 3.78 -4.67
CA SER A 239 -0.64 3.54 -5.80
C SER A 239 -1.82 4.51 -5.78
N ALA A 240 -2.44 4.72 -4.61
CA ALA A 240 -3.50 5.71 -4.42
C ALA A 240 -3.02 7.12 -4.76
N LEU A 241 -1.83 7.50 -4.29
CA LEU A 241 -1.22 8.80 -4.60
C LEU A 241 -0.98 8.94 -6.11
N ALA A 242 -0.36 7.94 -6.74
CA ALA A 242 -0.11 7.92 -8.19
C ALA A 242 -1.40 8.11 -8.99
N SER A 243 -2.48 7.47 -8.55
CA SER A 243 -3.79 7.55 -9.19
C SER A 243 -4.43 8.94 -9.08
N ALA A 244 -4.13 9.68 -8.02
CA ALA A 244 -4.68 11.01 -7.77
C ALA A 244 -3.96 12.10 -8.58
N LEU A 245 -2.66 11.93 -8.86
CA LEU A 245 -1.82 12.94 -9.52
C LEU A 245 -2.39 13.48 -10.85
N PRO A 246 -2.89 12.66 -11.80
CA PRO A 246 -3.42 13.17 -13.07
C PRO A 246 -4.64 14.09 -12.91
N ARG A 247 -5.35 13.99 -11.77
CA ARG A 247 -6.58 14.76 -11.50
C ARG A 247 -6.29 16.16 -10.97
N LEU A 248 -5.07 16.44 -10.53
CA LEU A 248 -4.68 17.72 -9.92
C LEU A 248 -4.77 18.91 -10.87
N ALA A 249 -4.57 18.69 -12.17
CA ALA A 249 -4.48 19.78 -13.17
C ALA A 249 -5.71 20.70 -13.22
N LYS A 250 -6.88 20.20 -12.79
CA LYS A 250 -8.16 20.94 -12.75
C LYS A 250 -8.69 21.16 -11.33
N ALA A 251 -7.92 20.81 -10.30
CA ALA A 251 -8.33 20.91 -8.90
C ALA A 251 -7.61 22.06 -8.20
N GLY A 252 -8.24 22.64 -7.18
CA GLY A 252 -7.63 23.64 -6.29
C GLY A 252 -6.70 23.01 -5.24
N VAL A 253 -5.87 22.03 -5.63
CA VAL A 253 -5.11 21.20 -4.69
C VAL A 253 -3.62 21.23 -5.00
N LEU A 254 -2.82 21.49 -3.96
CA LEU A 254 -1.37 21.29 -3.97
C LEU A 254 -1.04 20.07 -3.11
N ILE A 255 -0.34 19.08 -3.69
CA ILE A 255 0.29 18.01 -2.91
C ILE A 255 1.77 18.37 -2.70
N VAL A 256 2.22 18.46 -1.45
CA VAL A 256 3.63 18.59 -1.11
C VAL A 256 4.09 17.31 -0.44
N GLY A 257 4.87 16.49 -1.13
CA GLY A 257 5.39 15.26 -0.55
C GLY A 257 6.88 15.35 -0.24
N SER A 258 7.40 14.53 0.67
CA SER A 258 8.84 14.40 0.90
C SER A 258 9.28 12.94 0.93
N PHE A 259 10.45 12.64 0.34
CA PHE A 259 11.03 11.29 0.40
C PHE A 259 12.56 11.28 0.19
N ARG A 260 13.18 10.12 0.46
CA ARG A 260 14.62 9.87 0.28
C ARG A 260 14.88 9.10 -1.02
N PRO A 261 15.91 9.45 -1.81
CA PRO A 261 16.23 8.75 -3.05
C PRO A 261 16.96 7.41 -2.85
N ASP A 262 17.51 7.14 -1.66
CA ASP A 262 18.58 6.14 -1.45
C ASP A 262 18.11 4.69 -1.18
N GLY A 263 16.92 4.30 -1.62
CA GLY A 263 16.41 2.92 -1.42
C GLY A 263 16.79 1.98 -2.56
N GLN A 264 17.23 0.75 -2.26
CA GLN A 264 17.39 -0.33 -3.25
C GLN A 264 16.09 -1.12 -3.52
N ASP A 265 14.99 -0.77 -2.84
CA ASP A 265 13.74 -1.54 -2.85
C ASP A 265 12.70 -1.06 -3.89
N VAL A 266 11.65 -1.87 -4.06
CA VAL A 266 10.49 -1.65 -4.95
C VAL A 266 9.84 -0.26 -4.73
N SER A 267 9.81 0.25 -3.50
CA SER A 267 9.26 1.57 -3.16
C SER A 267 10.06 2.73 -3.78
N ALA A 268 11.39 2.62 -3.89
CA ALA A 268 12.21 3.66 -4.50
C ALA A 268 11.93 3.80 -6.00
N SER A 269 11.74 2.67 -6.69
CA SER A 269 11.33 2.66 -8.10
C SER A 269 9.94 3.28 -8.31
N ARG A 270 8.99 3.07 -7.39
CA ARG A 270 7.66 3.68 -7.44
C ARG A 270 7.70 5.19 -7.20
N LEU A 271 8.46 5.65 -6.21
CA LEU A 271 8.64 7.07 -5.92
C LEU A 271 9.34 7.81 -7.07
N ALA A 272 10.32 7.16 -7.71
CA ALA A 272 10.91 7.67 -8.94
C ALA A 272 9.84 7.81 -10.05
N GLY A 273 8.97 6.81 -10.19
CA GLY A 273 7.83 6.84 -11.10
C GLY A 273 6.83 7.97 -10.82
N LEU A 274 6.60 8.34 -9.56
CA LEU A 274 5.74 9.49 -9.20
C LEU A 274 6.32 10.82 -9.69
N VAL A 275 7.64 11.00 -9.55
CA VAL A 275 8.31 12.25 -9.94
C VAL A 275 8.35 12.46 -11.45
N LEU A 276 8.22 11.37 -12.23
CA LEU A 276 8.16 11.43 -13.69
C LEU A 276 6.75 11.73 -14.23
N GLN A 277 5.72 11.78 -13.37
CA GLN A 277 4.35 12.05 -13.81
C GLN A 277 4.16 13.51 -14.29
N PRO A 278 3.33 13.75 -15.31
CA PRO A 278 2.99 15.11 -15.75
C PRO A 278 2.37 15.93 -14.61
N GLY A 279 2.78 17.20 -14.47
CA GLY A 279 2.27 18.10 -13.42
C GLY A 279 2.95 17.94 -12.05
N VAL A 280 3.94 17.05 -11.95
CA VAL A 280 4.76 16.86 -10.75
C VAL A 280 6.10 17.60 -10.88
N ARG A 281 6.53 18.28 -9.80
CA ARG A 281 7.81 18.97 -9.72
C ARG A 281 8.72 18.32 -8.68
N ARG A 282 9.97 18.07 -9.05
CA ARG A 282 11.02 17.65 -8.12
C ARG A 282 11.71 18.87 -7.52
N LEU A 283 11.79 18.92 -6.20
CA LEU A 283 12.57 19.90 -5.46
C LEU A 283 13.69 19.19 -4.70
N ALA A 284 14.93 19.32 -5.18
CA ALA A 284 16.09 18.73 -4.51
C ALA A 284 16.64 19.69 -3.45
N LEU A 285 17.03 19.16 -2.29
CA LEU A 285 17.74 19.95 -1.28
C LEU A 285 19.22 19.60 -1.31
N GLU A 286 20.06 20.64 -1.29
CA GLU A 286 21.51 20.50 -1.24
C GLU A 286 22.02 20.63 0.21
N PRO A 287 23.18 20.01 0.53
CA PRO A 287 23.90 20.29 1.77
C PRO A 287 24.22 21.78 1.94
N PHE A 288 24.41 22.21 3.19
CA PHE A 288 24.76 23.59 3.47
C PHE A 288 26.11 23.96 2.88
N SER A 289 26.15 25.11 2.21
CA SER A 289 27.38 25.71 1.73
C SER A 289 28.23 26.26 2.89
N VAL A 290 29.50 26.57 2.63
CA VAL A 290 30.43 27.19 3.59
C VAL A 290 29.80 28.43 4.27
N ARG A 291 29.10 29.26 3.49
CA ARG A 291 28.42 30.46 3.97
C ARG A 291 27.30 30.12 4.96
N GLU A 292 26.51 29.11 4.63
CA GLU A 292 25.34 28.72 5.41
C GLU A 292 25.77 28.05 6.72
N VAL A 293 26.85 27.25 6.71
CA VAL A 293 27.47 26.73 7.94
C VAL A 293 28.00 27.86 8.82
N TYR A 294 28.63 28.88 8.24
CA TYR A 294 29.07 30.06 8.99
C TYR A 294 27.89 30.79 9.65
N GLU A 295 26.78 30.99 8.92
CA GLU A 295 25.57 31.62 9.45
C GLU A 295 24.95 30.80 10.59
N VAL A 296 24.83 29.48 10.44
CA VAL A 296 24.32 28.57 11.49
C VAL A 296 25.19 28.63 12.76
N LEU A 297 26.51 28.54 12.62
CA LEU A 297 27.42 28.61 13.76
C LEU A 297 27.35 29.97 14.47
N GLY A 298 27.27 31.04 13.67
CA GLY A 298 27.11 32.42 14.15
C GLY A 298 25.89 32.57 15.06
N LEU A 299 24.78 32.00 14.61
CA LEU A 299 23.51 32.08 15.30
C LEU A 299 23.45 31.20 16.56
N VAL A 300 23.79 29.91 16.43
CA VAL A 300 23.70 28.93 17.54
C VAL A 300 24.64 29.32 18.68
N ARG A 301 25.89 29.67 18.36
CA ARG A 301 26.91 30.01 19.38
C ARG A 301 26.83 31.45 19.85
N ARG A 302 25.94 32.27 19.25
CA ARG A 302 25.77 33.70 19.52
C ARG A 302 27.08 34.50 19.45
N ARG A 303 27.99 34.09 18.54
CA ARG A 303 29.27 34.74 18.26
C ARG A 303 29.72 34.43 16.84
N ALA A 304 30.55 35.28 16.23
CA ALA A 304 31.14 34.98 14.94
C ALA A 304 31.97 33.68 14.99
N ALA A 305 31.79 32.82 13.99
CA ALA A 305 32.56 31.60 13.82
C ALA A 305 33.86 31.91 13.05
N SER A 306 34.98 31.34 13.48
CA SER A 306 36.23 31.44 12.72
C SER A 306 36.21 30.53 11.49
N GLN A 307 37.04 30.84 10.49
CA GLN A 307 37.17 30.01 9.29
C GLN A 307 37.60 28.57 9.60
N ALA A 308 38.45 28.38 10.61
CA ALA A 308 38.88 27.06 11.07
C ALA A 308 37.71 26.25 11.66
N GLU A 309 36.82 26.89 12.42
CA GLU A 309 35.63 26.23 12.98
C GLU A 309 34.63 25.85 11.89
N VAL A 310 34.39 26.72 10.92
CA VAL A 310 33.51 26.43 9.76
C VAL A 310 34.07 25.27 8.95
N ALA A 311 35.37 25.29 8.65
CA ALA A 311 36.03 24.22 7.90
C ALA A 311 35.94 22.88 8.63
N GLU A 312 36.13 22.87 9.95
CA GLU A 312 36.03 21.64 10.75
C GLU A 312 34.60 21.10 10.83
N VAL A 313 33.61 21.97 11.05
CA VAL A 313 32.20 21.57 11.07
C VAL A 313 31.78 21.05 9.70
N LEU A 314 32.14 21.74 8.61
CA LEU A 314 31.83 21.32 7.25
C LEU A 314 32.50 19.98 6.88
N ARG A 315 33.75 19.77 7.30
CA ARG A 315 34.49 18.52 7.08
C ARG A 315 33.84 17.34 7.80
N ARG A 316 33.31 17.54 9.01
CA ARG A 316 32.68 16.49 9.82
C ARG A 316 31.20 16.26 9.47
N SER A 317 30.49 17.29 9.04
CA SER A 317 29.06 17.22 8.72
C SER A 317 28.77 17.00 7.25
N GLU A 318 29.76 17.20 6.37
CA GLU A 318 29.59 17.30 4.91
C GLU A 318 28.53 18.34 4.50
N GLY A 319 28.30 19.33 5.36
CA GLY A 319 27.25 20.34 5.18
C GLY A 319 25.84 19.83 5.50
N VAL A 320 25.64 18.59 5.95
CA VAL A 320 24.30 18.08 6.32
C VAL A 320 23.74 18.90 7.50
N PRO A 321 22.63 19.65 7.32
CA PRO A 321 22.04 20.52 8.34
C PRO A 321 21.86 19.88 9.72
N LEU A 322 21.37 18.64 9.78
CA LEU A 322 21.22 17.90 11.05
C LEU A 322 22.57 17.82 11.81
N TYR A 323 23.64 17.45 11.10
CA TYR A 323 24.97 17.32 11.68
C TYR A 323 25.61 18.67 11.99
N VAL A 324 25.43 19.67 11.12
CA VAL A 324 25.90 21.04 11.34
C VAL A 324 25.31 21.59 12.63
N ILE A 325 23.99 21.47 12.83
CA ILE A 325 23.31 21.97 14.03
C ILE A 325 23.80 21.20 15.27
N GLN A 326 23.96 19.89 15.16
CA GLN A 326 24.43 19.06 16.27
C GLN A 326 25.87 19.40 16.70
N LEU A 327 26.75 19.70 15.75
CA LEU A 327 28.13 20.15 16.02
C LEU A 327 28.17 21.61 16.49
N ALA A 328 27.24 22.46 16.03
CA ALA A 328 27.17 23.86 16.42
C ALA A 328 26.93 24.04 17.93
N HIS A 329 26.12 23.16 18.53
CA HIS A 329 25.82 23.14 19.97
C HIS A 329 26.96 22.56 20.83
N GLN A 330 28.04 22.05 20.23
CA GLN A 330 29.20 21.54 20.96
C GLN A 330 30.22 22.66 21.14
N ASP A 331 30.63 22.95 22.38
CA ASP A 331 31.80 23.78 22.65
C ASP A 331 33.06 23.04 22.17
N GLY A 332 33.93 23.73 21.45
CA GLY A 332 35.01 23.18 20.60
C GLY A 332 36.15 22.43 21.29
N GLY A 333 35.89 21.65 22.33
CA GLY A 333 36.87 20.84 23.05
C GLY A 333 36.68 19.33 22.84
N ALA A 334 37.23 18.78 21.77
CA ALA A 334 37.71 17.39 21.70
C ALA A 334 38.45 17.17 20.37
N ALA A 335 39.75 17.50 20.34
CA ALA A 335 40.62 17.09 19.25
C ALA A 335 40.85 15.57 19.32
N GLY A 336 40.53 14.84 18.23
CA GLY A 336 40.99 13.46 18.01
C GLY A 336 39.95 12.38 17.69
N ARG A 337 38.80 12.66 17.07
CA ARG A 337 37.77 11.62 16.78
C ARG A 337 37.31 11.62 15.32
N ARG A 338 36.92 10.43 14.83
CA ARG A 338 36.76 10.06 13.40
C ARG A 338 35.66 10.83 12.66
N ASP A 339 35.82 10.87 11.35
CA ASP A 339 34.94 11.55 10.40
C ASP A 339 33.64 10.78 10.14
N GLY A 340 32.53 11.51 9.99
CA GLY A 340 31.27 11.00 9.43
C GLY A 340 30.21 10.46 10.40
N ASP A 341 30.52 10.19 11.67
CA ASP A 341 29.55 9.57 12.60
C ASP A 341 29.04 10.52 13.70
N VAL A 342 28.42 11.63 13.30
CA VAL A 342 27.90 12.66 14.22
C VAL A 342 26.71 12.15 15.07
N LEU A 343 25.94 11.17 14.54
CA LEU A 343 24.85 10.52 15.25
C LEU A 343 25.35 9.46 16.23
N GLY A 344 26.31 8.63 15.82
CA GLY A 344 27.02 7.73 16.73
C GLY A 344 27.71 8.49 17.84
N ASP A 345 28.30 9.67 17.58
CA ASP A 345 28.89 10.54 18.61
C ASP A 345 27.86 11.01 19.66
N ALA A 346 26.63 11.33 19.24
CA ALA A 346 25.53 11.69 20.15
C ALA A 346 25.06 10.49 20.98
N LEU A 347 24.86 9.35 20.33
CA LEU A 347 24.54 8.10 21.00
C LEU A 347 25.66 7.70 21.96
N MET A 348 26.93 7.95 21.61
CA MET A 348 28.10 7.57 22.41
C MET A 348 28.19 8.26 23.77
N ARG A 349 27.56 9.43 23.91
CA ARG A 349 27.48 10.21 25.16
C ARG A 349 26.46 9.67 26.15
N LEU A 350 25.49 8.89 25.67
CA LEU A 350 24.55 8.20 26.56
C LEU A 350 25.29 7.13 27.36
N SER A 351 24.80 6.84 28.56
CA SER A 351 25.26 5.66 29.30
C SER A 351 24.98 4.37 28.50
N THR A 352 25.73 3.29 28.75
CA THR A 352 25.50 2.00 28.08
C THR A 352 24.05 1.54 28.21
N GLU A 353 23.46 1.75 29.39
CA GLU A 353 22.05 1.43 29.63
C GLU A 353 21.10 2.34 28.85
N ALA A 354 21.38 3.64 28.77
CA ALA A 354 20.55 4.56 28.00
C ALA A 354 20.60 4.29 26.49
N LYS A 355 21.77 3.91 25.93
CA LYS A 355 21.88 3.45 24.53
C LYS A 355 21.05 2.19 24.31
N ARG A 356 21.14 1.23 25.22
CA ARG A 356 20.38 -0.03 25.16
C ARG A 356 18.88 0.23 25.19
N MET A 357 18.39 1.03 26.13
CA MET A 357 16.96 1.34 26.25
C MET A 357 16.43 2.14 25.06
N LEU A 358 17.19 3.12 24.57
CA LEU A 358 16.84 3.89 23.38
C LEU A 358 16.84 3.02 22.11
N GLY A 359 17.77 2.07 22.01
CA GLY A 359 17.80 1.08 20.95
C GLY A 359 16.58 0.16 20.99
N VAL A 360 16.19 -0.34 22.16
CA VAL A 360 14.97 -1.17 22.31
C VAL A 360 13.73 -0.34 21.94
N ALA A 361 13.67 0.93 22.34
CA ALA A 361 12.60 1.83 21.95
C ALA A 361 12.51 2.00 20.42
N ALA A 362 13.66 2.06 19.74
CA ALA A 362 13.71 2.14 18.29
C ALA A 362 13.13 0.89 17.59
N LEU A 363 13.19 -0.29 18.23
CA LEU A 363 12.57 -1.52 17.72
C LEU A 363 11.05 -1.57 17.94
N VAL A 364 10.54 -0.86 18.95
CA VAL A 364 9.09 -0.70 19.18
C VAL A 364 8.52 0.21 18.10
N GLY A 365 9.19 1.34 17.82
CA GLY A 365 8.82 2.25 16.75
C GLY A 365 9.38 3.67 16.87
N SER A 366 9.12 4.48 15.85
CA SER A 366 9.43 5.90 15.73
C SER A 366 8.64 6.72 16.76
N SER A 367 7.46 6.22 17.14
CA SER A 367 6.71 6.57 18.34
C SER A 367 6.55 5.31 19.20
N PHE A 368 6.75 5.45 20.52
CA PHE A 368 6.70 4.32 21.43
C PHE A 368 6.09 4.69 22.77
N GLU A 369 5.28 3.77 23.31
CA GLU A 369 4.84 3.82 24.70
C GLU A 369 5.90 3.20 25.60
N LEU A 370 6.18 3.87 26.72
CA LEU A 370 7.20 3.44 27.66
C LEU A 370 6.97 2.02 28.21
N GLY A 371 5.71 1.60 28.40
CA GLY A 371 5.37 0.25 28.84
C GLY A 371 5.82 -0.85 27.87
N LEU A 372 5.78 -0.59 26.56
CA LEU A 372 6.25 -1.53 25.53
C LEU A 372 7.77 -1.66 25.53
N VAL A 373 8.48 -0.55 25.77
CA VAL A 373 9.94 -0.55 25.89
C VAL A 373 10.38 -1.31 27.15
N GLU A 374 9.69 -1.10 28.28
CA GLU A 374 9.93 -1.85 29.52
C GLU A 374 9.68 -3.36 29.33
N ALA A 375 8.59 -3.73 28.62
CA ALA A 375 8.30 -5.13 28.30
C ALA A 375 9.36 -5.77 27.37
N ALA A 376 9.78 -5.07 26.32
CA ALA A 376 10.76 -5.56 25.36
C ALA A 376 12.18 -5.62 25.93
N SER A 377 12.57 -4.64 26.76
CA SER A 377 13.90 -4.60 27.40
C SER A 377 14.07 -5.66 28.49
N GLY A 378 12.96 -6.14 29.07
CA GLY A 378 12.93 -7.02 30.23
C GLY A 378 13.41 -6.35 31.52
N VAL A 379 13.56 -5.03 31.51
CA VAL A 379 13.86 -4.21 32.70
C VAL A 379 12.53 -3.69 33.24
N THR A 380 12.00 -4.34 34.27
CA THR A 380 10.78 -3.89 34.95
C THR A 380 11.13 -2.88 36.03
N GLY A 381 10.61 -1.66 35.90
CA GLY A 381 10.65 -0.67 36.96
C GLY A 381 12.03 -0.05 37.25
N ASP A 382 12.74 0.42 36.21
CA ASP A 382 13.82 1.41 36.40
C ASP A 382 13.22 2.63 37.15
N PRO A 383 13.57 2.85 38.44
CA PRO A 383 12.93 3.88 39.26
C PRO A 383 13.23 5.29 38.76
N ASP A 384 14.37 5.48 38.09
CA ASP A 384 14.91 6.80 37.78
C ASP A 384 14.65 7.22 36.33
N ARG A 385 14.35 6.27 35.43
CA ARG A 385 14.08 6.48 33.98
C ARG A 385 15.08 7.46 33.35
N LYS A 386 16.31 7.45 33.84
CA LYS A 386 17.32 8.49 33.57
C LYS A 386 17.64 8.58 32.09
N TRP A 387 17.58 7.44 31.39
CA TRP A 387 17.79 7.36 29.96
C TRP A 387 16.83 8.25 29.14
N ILE A 388 15.59 8.45 29.60
CA ILE A 388 14.62 9.33 28.92
C ILE A 388 15.08 10.79 29.07
N GLY A 389 15.49 11.19 30.27
CA GLY A 389 16.04 12.51 30.54
C GLY A 389 17.30 12.79 29.71
N ASP A 390 18.22 11.82 29.67
CA ASP A 390 19.45 11.90 28.88
C ASP A 390 19.13 11.98 27.36
N ALA A 391 18.16 11.21 26.87
CA ALA A 391 17.76 11.23 25.46
C ALA A 391 17.00 12.51 25.06
N LEU A 392 16.17 13.07 25.95
CA LEU A 392 15.51 14.37 25.76
C LEU A 392 16.54 15.51 25.77
N ALA A 393 17.47 15.51 26.73
CA ALA A 393 18.54 16.51 26.83
C ALA A 393 19.50 16.44 25.63
N GLY A 394 19.77 15.22 25.14
CA GLY A 394 20.52 14.98 23.92
C GLY A 394 19.77 15.30 22.63
N MET A 395 18.52 15.76 22.70
CA MET A 395 17.65 16.06 21.55
C MET A 395 17.44 14.86 20.61
N LEU A 396 17.45 13.63 21.15
CA LEU A 396 17.29 12.39 20.40
C LEU A 396 15.82 12.00 20.24
N ILE A 397 15.06 12.21 21.32
CA ILE A 397 13.62 11.99 21.38
C ILE A 397 12.93 13.27 21.83
N GLU A 398 11.63 13.32 21.61
CA GLU A 398 10.74 14.31 22.19
C GLU A 398 9.46 13.66 22.66
N ARG A 399 8.76 14.36 23.56
CA ARG A 399 7.51 13.85 24.09
C ARG A 399 6.39 14.07 23.08
N ASP A 400 5.50 13.09 22.95
CA ASP A 400 4.29 13.27 22.15
C ASP A 400 3.35 14.28 22.83
N GLU A 401 2.81 15.22 22.06
CA GLU A 401 1.87 16.24 22.53
C GLU A 401 0.52 15.62 22.95
N ARG A 402 0.18 14.44 22.40
CA ARG A 402 -1.09 13.74 22.64
C ARG A 402 -1.04 12.74 23.80
N SER A 403 0.14 12.43 24.36
CA SER A 403 0.30 11.40 25.39
C SER A 403 1.48 11.64 26.34
N LEU A 404 1.24 11.48 27.65
CA LEU A 404 2.25 11.69 28.68
C LEU A 404 3.26 10.54 28.79
N LEU A 405 2.95 9.34 28.29
CA LEU A 405 3.81 8.15 28.39
C LEU A 405 4.35 7.71 27.02
N THR A 406 4.09 8.51 25.99
CA THR A 406 4.54 8.26 24.63
C THR A 406 5.64 9.24 24.27
N TYR A 407 6.67 8.72 23.65
CA TYR A 407 7.80 9.49 23.15
C TYR A 407 7.96 9.18 21.67
N ARG A 408 8.53 10.13 20.94
CA ARG A 408 8.85 9.97 19.53
C ARG A 408 10.29 10.35 19.26
N PHE A 409 10.94 9.64 18.35
CA PHE A 409 12.23 10.05 17.85
C PHE A 409 12.10 11.38 17.11
N ARG A 410 13.02 12.31 17.37
CA ARG A 410 13.02 13.60 16.65
C ARG A 410 13.25 13.44 15.16
N HIS A 411 13.92 12.37 14.77
CA HIS A 411 14.22 12.06 13.37
C HIS A 411 14.42 10.55 13.19
N ASN A 412 13.92 9.97 12.09
CA ASN A 412 14.02 8.52 11.83
C ASN A 412 15.46 8.03 11.73
N LEU A 413 16.42 8.87 11.30
CA LEU A 413 17.85 8.51 11.36
C LEU A 413 18.34 8.22 12.79
N ILE A 414 17.79 8.89 13.79
CA ILE A 414 18.17 8.67 15.19
C ILE A 414 17.61 7.31 15.64
N GLN A 415 16.38 6.99 15.24
CA GLN A 415 15.79 5.66 15.45
C GLN A 415 16.64 4.58 14.77
N GLU A 416 16.93 4.73 13.48
CA GLU A 416 17.75 3.78 12.70
C GLU A 416 19.14 3.60 13.35
N ALA A 417 19.81 4.70 13.72
CA ALA A 417 21.11 4.65 14.38
C ALA A 417 21.02 4.00 15.77
N ALA A 418 19.98 4.28 16.56
CA ALA A 418 19.78 3.67 17.87
C ALA A 418 19.49 2.16 17.77
N ALA A 419 18.67 1.75 16.80
CA ALA A 419 18.38 0.35 16.52
C ALA A 419 19.63 -0.41 16.05
N ASN A 420 20.45 0.21 15.20
CA ASN A 420 21.71 -0.37 14.70
C ASN A 420 22.83 -0.36 15.73
N ALA A 421 22.76 0.52 16.74
CA ALA A 421 23.70 0.57 17.86
C ALA A 421 23.43 -0.51 18.92
N LEU A 422 22.30 -1.22 18.84
CA LEU A 422 22.06 -2.38 19.70
C LEU A 422 23.00 -3.51 19.34
N ASP A 423 23.50 -4.18 20.38
CA ASP A 423 24.13 -5.48 20.22
C ASP A 423 23.17 -6.45 19.51
N PRO A 424 23.62 -7.23 18.51
CA PRO A 424 22.78 -8.16 17.76
C PRO A 424 21.98 -9.12 18.64
N GLU A 425 22.57 -9.63 19.73
CA GLU A 425 21.93 -10.56 20.67
C GLU A 425 20.81 -9.87 21.47
N VAL A 426 21.06 -8.62 21.89
CA VAL A 426 20.06 -7.79 22.59
C VAL A 426 18.91 -7.44 21.65
N ARG A 427 19.20 -7.15 20.37
CA ARG A 427 18.18 -6.85 19.36
C ARG A 427 17.25 -8.03 19.11
N VAL A 428 17.80 -9.24 18.92
CA VAL A 428 17.01 -10.47 18.78
C VAL A 428 16.17 -10.73 20.03
N THR A 429 16.77 -10.61 21.22
CA THR A 429 16.05 -10.80 22.49
C THR A 429 14.90 -9.81 22.66
N ALA A 430 15.11 -8.54 22.28
CA ALA A 430 14.10 -7.50 22.38
C ALA A 430 12.93 -7.74 21.40
N HIS A 431 13.21 -8.11 20.15
CA HIS A 431 12.18 -8.50 19.18
C HIS A 431 11.37 -9.70 19.65
N ALA A 432 12.03 -10.74 20.20
CA ALA A 432 11.35 -11.91 20.74
C ALA A 432 10.41 -11.56 21.89
N ARG A 433 10.87 -10.74 22.84
CA ARG A 433 10.06 -10.29 23.99
C ARG A 433 8.88 -9.43 23.55
N LEU A 434 9.10 -8.52 22.60
CA LEU A 434 8.06 -7.66 22.04
C LEU A 434 6.99 -8.51 21.32
N ALA A 435 7.39 -9.44 20.46
CA ALA A 435 6.47 -10.34 19.77
C ALA A 435 5.63 -11.17 20.76
N LEU A 436 6.28 -11.77 21.78
CA LEU A 436 5.60 -12.54 22.81
C LEU A 436 4.62 -11.69 23.63
N PHE A 437 4.98 -10.45 23.95
CA PHE A 437 4.12 -9.52 24.68
C PHE A 437 2.90 -9.14 23.84
N LEU A 438 3.10 -8.78 22.57
CA LEU A 438 2.03 -8.43 21.64
C LEU A 438 1.09 -9.60 21.39
N GLU A 439 1.62 -10.81 21.22
CA GLU A 439 0.83 -12.03 21.00
C GLU A 439 -0.05 -12.36 22.21
N ARG A 440 0.47 -12.21 23.44
CA ARG A 440 -0.32 -12.44 24.66
C ARG A 440 -1.38 -11.38 24.90
N SER A 441 -1.14 -10.16 24.44
CA SER A 441 -2.04 -9.03 24.63
C SER A 441 -3.27 -9.11 23.70
N HIS A 442 -3.21 -9.91 22.63
CA HIS A 442 -4.26 -9.99 21.61
C HIS A 442 -4.73 -11.44 21.40
N THR A 443 -5.95 -11.76 21.82
CA THR A 443 -6.56 -13.08 21.59
C THR A 443 -6.94 -13.32 20.13
N ARG A 444 -7.25 -12.25 19.38
CA ARG A 444 -7.49 -12.27 17.93
C ARG A 444 -6.87 -11.01 17.31
N PRO A 445 -5.64 -11.07 16.79
CA PRO A 445 -5.00 -9.90 16.22
C PRO A 445 -5.71 -9.45 14.93
N SER A 446 -5.77 -8.13 14.71
CA SER A 446 -6.15 -7.55 13.42
C SER A 446 -5.11 -7.90 12.33
N PRO A 447 -5.40 -7.74 11.03
CA PRO A 447 -4.42 -7.97 9.97
C PRO A 447 -3.11 -7.18 10.14
N GLU A 448 -3.19 -5.93 10.62
CA GLU A 448 -2.01 -5.10 10.91
C GLU A 448 -1.19 -5.65 12.09
N GLN A 449 -1.88 -6.11 13.13
CA GLN A 449 -1.24 -6.76 14.28
C GLN A 449 -0.58 -8.08 13.87
N MET A 450 -1.20 -8.87 12.99
CA MET A 450 -0.58 -10.08 12.41
C MET A 450 0.71 -9.76 11.67
N ARG A 451 0.73 -8.69 10.85
CA ARG A 451 1.95 -8.24 10.15
C ARG A 451 3.03 -7.79 11.12
N THR A 452 2.65 -7.04 12.16
CA THR A 452 3.58 -6.59 13.21
C THR A 452 4.21 -7.77 13.95
N LEU A 453 3.40 -8.78 14.32
CA LEU A 453 3.88 -10.01 14.93
C LEU A 453 4.82 -10.77 14.00
N ALA A 454 4.43 -10.96 12.74
CA ALA A 454 5.24 -11.64 11.74
C ALA A 454 6.60 -10.96 11.54
N ARG A 455 6.63 -9.60 11.47
CA ARG A 455 7.86 -8.81 11.36
C ARG A 455 8.81 -9.02 12.55
N HIS A 456 8.29 -9.01 13.77
CA HIS A 456 9.12 -9.21 14.96
C HIS A 456 9.61 -10.65 15.11
N TYR A 457 8.80 -11.66 14.77
CA TYR A 457 9.28 -13.04 14.74
C TYR A 457 10.28 -13.31 13.61
N ALA A 458 10.09 -12.70 12.44
CA ALA A 458 11.04 -12.76 11.32
C ALA A 458 12.44 -12.26 11.73
N ALA A 459 12.51 -11.19 12.53
CA ALA A 459 13.76 -10.64 13.04
C ALA A 459 14.51 -11.59 14.00
N CYS A 460 13.85 -12.65 14.47
CA CYS A 460 14.40 -13.66 15.38
C CYS A 460 14.48 -15.06 14.74
N ALA A 461 14.34 -15.15 13.42
CA ALA A 461 14.23 -16.41 12.68
C ALA A 461 15.48 -17.30 12.72
N ASP A 462 16.59 -16.83 13.31
CA ASP A 462 17.80 -17.64 13.53
C ASP A 462 17.66 -18.60 14.71
N ASP A 463 16.75 -18.34 15.65
CA ASP A 463 16.38 -19.29 16.70
C ASP A 463 15.32 -20.27 16.17
N PRO A 464 15.55 -21.59 16.16
CA PRO A 464 14.60 -22.56 15.60
C PRO A 464 13.20 -22.53 16.23
N ILE A 465 13.08 -22.19 17.52
CA ILE A 465 11.79 -22.09 18.22
C ILE A 465 11.04 -20.85 17.76
N LEU A 466 11.75 -19.74 17.55
CA LEU A 466 11.15 -18.49 17.07
C LEU A 466 10.88 -18.52 15.56
N LEU A 467 11.66 -19.29 14.79
CA LEU A 467 11.42 -19.55 13.37
C LEU A 467 10.06 -20.22 13.14
N GLU A 468 9.70 -21.23 13.92
CA GLU A 468 8.37 -21.87 13.85
C GLU A 468 7.24 -20.86 14.09
N ARG A 469 7.44 -19.90 15.02
CA ARG A 469 6.48 -18.80 15.25
C ARG A 469 6.45 -17.79 14.10
N ALA A 470 7.59 -17.49 13.49
CA ALA A 470 7.67 -16.63 12.32
C ALA A 470 6.89 -17.23 11.15
N ILE A 471 7.10 -18.52 10.86
CA ILE A 471 6.39 -19.28 9.83
C ILE A 471 4.88 -19.28 10.11
N HIS A 472 4.48 -19.52 11.36
CA HIS A 472 3.07 -19.51 11.75
C HIS A 472 2.38 -18.17 11.45
N TRP A 473 2.98 -17.06 11.89
CA TRP A 473 2.38 -15.73 11.76
C TRP A 473 2.43 -15.20 10.32
N ASP A 474 3.51 -15.42 9.57
CA ASP A 474 3.54 -15.06 8.14
C ASP A 474 2.53 -15.88 7.33
N LEU A 475 2.28 -17.14 7.70
CA LEU A 475 1.22 -17.93 7.07
C LEU A 475 -0.17 -17.35 7.37
N GLN A 476 -0.42 -16.85 8.59
CA GLN A 476 -1.68 -16.14 8.88
C GLN A 476 -1.81 -14.84 8.08
N VAL A 477 -0.72 -14.10 7.89
CA VAL A 477 -0.68 -12.92 7.02
C VAL A 477 -1.05 -13.32 5.59
N ALA A 478 -0.42 -14.35 5.03
CA ALA A 478 -0.72 -14.84 3.68
C ALA A 478 -2.19 -15.26 3.51
N ARG A 479 -2.74 -16.01 4.46
CA ARG A 479 -4.16 -16.43 4.47
C ARG A 479 -5.11 -15.24 4.53
N SER A 480 -4.87 -14.32 5.46
CA SER A 480 -5.68 -13.11 5.66
C SER A 480 -5.63 -12.20 4.43
N ALA A 481 -4.44 -12.03 3.85
CA ALA A 481 -4.23 -11.27 2.63
C ALA A 481 -4.96 -11.89 1.43
N ALA A 482 -4.80 -13.19 1.21
CA ALA A 482 -5.49 -13.91 0.13
C ALA A 482 -7.02 -13.83 0.28
N ALA A 483 -7.56 -13.97 1.49
CA ALA A 483 -8.98 -13.86 1.76
C ALA A 483 -9.56 -12.46 1.41
N ARG A 484 -8.75 -11.41 1.59
CA ARG A 484 -9.08 -10.01 1.30
C ARG A 484 -8.62 -9.53 -0.09
N HIS A 485 -8.06 -10.41 -0.92
CA HIS A 485 -7.46 -10.07 -2.22
C HIS A 485 -6.31 -9.04 -2.16
N ALA A 486 -5.63 -8.94 -1.01
CA ALA A 486 -4.41 -8.15 -0.86
C ALA A 486 -3.21 -8.92 -1.44
N TRP A 487 -3.17 -9.07 -2.75
CA TRP A 487 -2.26 -10.00 -3.43
C TRP A 487 -0.77 -9.67 -3.29
N GLU A 488 -0.39 -8.40 -3.14
CA GLU A 488 1.00 -8.01 -2.81
C GLU A 488 1.40 -8.50 -1.41
N ASP A 489 0.56 -8.28 -0.41
CA ASP A 489 0.80 -8.73 0.96
C ASP A 489 0.94 -10.26 1.02
N ALA A 490 0.08 -10.97 0.28
CA ALA A 490 0.14 -12.43 0.16
C ALA A 490 1.43 -12.88 -0.54
N TYR A 491 1.85 -12.18 -1.61
CA TYR A 491 3.09 -12.45 -2.33
C TYR A 491 4.33 -12.24 -1.45
N GLU A 492 4.41 -11.12 -0.73
CA GLU A 492 5.54 -10.81 0.16
C GLU A 492 5.65 -11.83 1.29
N ALA A 493 4.54 -12.16 1.96
CA ALA A 493 4.51 -13.16 3.03
C ALA A 493 4.92 -14.55 2.52
N THR A 494 4.36 -14.99 1.39
CA THR A 494 4.69 -16.31 0.82
C THR A 494 6.12 -16.41 0.29
N THR A 495 6.69 -15.32 -0.21
CA THR A 495 8.09 -15.25 -0.62
C THR A 495 9.04 -15.44 0.57
N ARG A 496 8.77 -14.77 1.70
CA ARG A 496 9.53 -15.00 2.95
C ARG A 496 9.39 -16.43 3.46
N LEU A 497 8.16 -16.96 3.48
CA LEU A 497 7.90 -18.34 3.89
C LEU A 497 8.67 -19.35 3.04
N HIS A 498 8.73 -19.15 1.72
CA HIS A 498 9.51 -20.03 0.83
C HIS A 498 10.99 -20.05 1.22
N ALA A 499 11.58 -18.86 1.42
CA ALA A 499 12.98 -18.73 1.84
C ALA A 499 13.25 -19.42 3.19
N TRP A 500 12.31 -19.37 4.13
CA TRP A 500 12.46 -20.05 5.41
C TRP A 500 12.29 -21.56 5.31
N LEU A 501 11.29 -22.05 4.58
CA LEU A 501 11.02 -23.49 4.42
C LEU A 501 12.11 -24.24 3.64
N ASP A 502 12.98 -23.52 2.94
CA ASP A 502 14.16 -24.07 2.27
C ASP A 502 15.40 -24.15 3.16
N ARG A 503 15.35 -23.60 4.38
CA ARG A 503 16.46 -23.72 5.33
C ARG A 503 16.58 -25.18 5.84
N PRO A 504 17.81 -25.69 6.05
CA PRO A 504 18.02 -27.08 6.47
C PRO A 504 17.65 -27.37 7.94
N ASP A 505 17.50 -26.33 8.77
CA ASP A 505 17.25 -26.40 10.22
C ASP A 505 15.76 -26.34 10.59
N VAL A 506 14.86 -26.33 9.60
CA VAL A 506 13.41 -26.25 9.78
C VAL A 506 12.85 -27.58 10.31
N GLY A 507 12.00 -27.50 11.33
CA GLY A 507 11.32 -28.66 11.90
C GLY A 507 10.32 -29.31 10.94
N SER A 508 10.00 -30.58 11.18
CA SER A 508 8.98 -31.30 10.39
C SER A 508 7.59 -30.68 10.47
N SER A 509 7.28 -29.99 11.58
CA SER A 509 6.03 -29.25 11.78
C SER A 509 5.92 -28.08 10.80
N ALA A 510 6.93 -27.22 10.72
CA ALA A 510 6.97 -26.15 9.73
C ALA A 510 6.94 -26.67 8.28
N LEU A 511 7.68 -27.73 7.97
CA LEU A 511 7.69 -28.32 6.61
C LEU A 511 6.32 -28.85 6.18
N ALA A 512 5.45 -29.22 7.13
CA ALA A 512 4.08 -29.64 6.83
C ALA A 512 3.22 -28.51 6.22
N HIS A 513 3.61 -27.24 6.41
CA HIS A 513 2.93 -26.09 5.79
C HIS A 513 3.35 -25.83 4.34
N ARG A 514 4.41 -26.49 3.84
CA ARG A 514 4.96 -26.25 2.49
C ARG A 514 3.93 -26.32 1.36
N PRO A 515 3.00 -27.31 1.32
CA PRO A 515 1.99 -27.34 0.27
C PRO A 515 1.06 -26.11 0.29
N GLU A 516 0.62 -25.71 1.48
CA GLU A 516 -0.26 -24.56 1.67
C GLU A 516 0.44 -23.25 1.29
N VAL A 517 1.70 -23.08 1.67
CA VAL A 517 2.50 -21.90 1.27
C VAL A 517 2.60 -21.79 -0.24
N LEU A 518 2.92 -22.90 -0.93
CA LEU A 518 3.03 -22.92 -2.38
C LEU A 518 1.70 -22.62 -3.08
N LEU A 519 0.57 -23.06 -2.52
CA LEU A 519 -0.76 -22.76 -3.05
C LEU A 519 -1.12 -21.27 -2.90
N HIS A 520 -0.86 -20.67 -1.74
CA HIS A 520 -1.06 -19.23 -1.55
C HIS A 520 -0.13 -18.41 -2.46
N HIS A 521 1.11 -18.87 -2.65
CA HIS A 521 2.07 -18.23 -3.54
C HIS A 521 1.57 -18.30 -5.00
N ALA A 522 1.12 -19.47 -5.46
CA ALA A 522 0.57 -19.65 -6.80
C ALA A 522 -0.63 -18.71 -7.06
N ALA A 523 -1.54 -18.57 -6.09
CA ALA A 523 -2.67 -17.66 -6.19
C ALA A 523 -2.24 -16.18 -6.29
N ALA A 524 -1.32 -15.74 -5.43
CA ALA A 524 -0.81 -14.36 -5.42
C ALA A 524 -0.08 -14.01 -6.73
N VAL A 525 0.80 -14.90 -7.19
CA VAL A 525 1.56 -14.76 -8.44
C VAL A 525 0.63 -14.76 -9.66
N ALA A 526 -0.42 -15.60 -9.66
CA ALA A 526 -1.46 -15.60 -10.70
C ALA A 526 -2.25 -14.28 -10.75
N ALA A 527 -2.51 -13.66 -9.59
CA ALA A 527 -3.25 -12.40 -9.50
C ALA A 527 -2.42 -11.17 -9.87
N LEU A 528 -1.09 -11.21 -9.71
CA LEU A 528 -0.20 -10.09 -10.00
C LEU A 528 0.26 -10.06 -11.48
N PRO A 529 0.60 -8.88 -12.03
CA PRO A 529 1.05 -8.75 -13.42
C PRO A 529 2.51 -9.19 -13.61
N ASN A 530 2.83 -9.77 -14.78
CA ASN A 530 4.18 -10.08 -15.27
C ASN A 530 4.97 -11.10 -14.42
N ARG A 531 4.31 -12.15 -13.91
CA ARG A 531 4.90 -13.15 -13.01
C ARG A 531 4.79 -14.59 -13.50
N LEU A 532 4.56 -14.82 -14.80
CA LEU A 532 4.38 -16.17 -15.35
C LEU A 532 5.56 -17.13 -15.09
N PRO A 533 6.84 -16.72 -15.23
CA PRO A 533 7.97 -17.61 -14.95
C PRO A 533 8.00 -18.08 -13.48
N GLU A 534 7.67 -17.18 -12.56
CA GLU A 534 7.52 -17.50 -11.13
C GLU A 534 6.38 -18.50 -10.94
N LEU A 535 5.20 -18.26 -11.56
CA LEU A 535 4.06 -19.18 -11.46
C LEU A 535 4.43 -20.59 -11.96
N GLN A 536 5.08 -20.68 -13.12
CA GLN A 536 5.54 -21.96 -13.68
C GLN A 536 6.50 -22.69 -12.73
N SER A 537 7.38 -21.96 -12.04
CA SER A 537 8.28 -22.54 -11.04
C SER A 537 7.52 -23.06 -9.81
N THR A 538 6.49 -22.33 -9.37
CA THR A 538 5.64 -22.73 -8.25
C THR A 538 4.79 -23.96 -8.59
N ILE A 539 4.23 -24.03 -9.80
CA ILE A 539 3.47 -25.21 -10.24
C ILE A 539 4.37 -26.45 -10.27
N ARG A 540 5.58 -26.35 -10.81
CA ARG A 540 6.55 -27.47 -10.78
C ARG A 540 6.86 -27.93 -9.34
N ALA A 541 6.96 -26.99 -8.41
CA ALA A 541 7.17 -27.32 -7.00
C ALA A 541 5.94 -28.02 -6.38
N LEU A 542 4.72 -27.61 -6.73
CA LEU A 542 3.48 -28.26 -6.30
C LEU A 542 3.32 -29.68 -6.88
N GLU A 543 3.74 -29.89 -8.13
CA GLU A 543 3.72 -31.19 -8.81
C GLU A 543 4.74 -32.17 -8.21
N ALA A 544 5.86 -31.67 -7.68
CA ALA A 544 6.88 -32.48 -7.03
C ALA A 544 6.49 -32.95 -5.61
N LEU A 545 5.41 -32.41 -5.02
CA LEU A 545 4.93 -32.82 -3.71
C LEU A 545 4.32 -34.24 -3.75
N PRO A 546 4.34 -34.98 -2.62
CA PRO A 546 3.68 -36.28 -2.52
C PRO A 546 2.21 -36.27 -2.96
N GLY A 547 1.76 -37.42 -3.49
CA GLY A 547 0.42 -37.61 -4.05
C GLY A 547 -0.67 -37.99 -3.06
N ASP A 548 -0.35 -38.14 -1.78
CA ASP A 548 -1.27 -38.49 -0.67
C ASP A 548 -1.99 -37.26 -0.07
N ALA A 549 -2.03 -36.15 -0.82
CA ALA A 549 -2.70 -34.92 -0.45
C ALA A 549 -4.22 -35.12 -0.26
N ARG A 550 -4.83 -34.24 0.55
CA ARG A 550 -6.30 -34.16 0.67
C ARG A 550 -6.92 -33.79 -0.68
N LEU A 551 -8.18 -34.18 -0.87
CA LEU A 551 -8.94 -33.93 -2.10
C LEU A 551 -8.92 -32.46 -2.52
N GLU A 552 -9.20 -31.54 -1.59
CA GLU A 552 -9.24 -30.09 -1.81
C GLU A 552 -7.88 -29.56 -2.28
N GLU A 553 -6.80 -29.98 -1.62
CA GLU A 553 -5.45 -29.58 -1.95
C GLU A 553 -5.04 -30.09 -3.33
N ARG A 554 -5.35 -31.34 -3.65
CA ARG A 554 -5.13 -31.92 -4.98
C ARG A 554 -5.89 -31.16 -6.06
N ALA A 555 -7.14 -30.79 -5.80
CA ALA A 555 -7.95 -30.00 -6.72
C ALA A 555 -7.35 -28.59 -6.92
N GLN A 556 -6.92 -27.92 -5.84
CA GLN A 556 -6.24 -26.62 -5.92
C GLN A 556 -4.95 -26.70 -6.75
N ARG A 557 -4.11 -27.73 -6.55
CA ARG A 557 -2.88 -27.93 -7.33
C ARG A 557 -3.19 -28.04 -8.83
N LEU A 558 -4.15 -28.89 -9.19
CA LEU A 558 -4.56 -29.08 -10.59
C LEU A 558 -5.20 -27.82 -11.19
N ALA A 559 -6.01 -27.08 -10.43
CA ALA A 559 -6.62 -25.84 -10.87
C ALA A 559 -5.57 -24.76 -11.18
N HIS A 560 -4.55 -24.61 -10.32
CA HIS A 560 -3.45 -23.67 -10.57
C HIS A 560 -2.55 -24.11 -11.73
N ALA A 561 -2.36 -25.42 -11.94
CA ALA A 561 -1.66 -25.94 -13.11
C ALA A 561 -2.41 -25.61 -14.41
N ALA A 562 -3.73 -25.84 -14.44
CA ALA A 562 -4.58 -25.47 -15.58
C ALA A 562 -4.55 -23.94 -15.85
N LEU A 563 -4.56 -23.12 -14.80
CA LEU A 563 -4.44 -21.66 -14.94
C LEU A 563 -3.07 -21.20 -15.41
N CYS A 564 -2.01 -21.84 -14.94
CA CYS A 564 -0.65 -21.55 -15.40
C CYS A 564 -0.52 -21.88 -16.89
N ALA A 565 -1.03 -23.03 -17.32
CA ALA A 565 -1.06 -23.40 -18.74
C ALA A 565 -1.90 -22.43 -19.57
N HIS A 566 -3.07 -22.02 -19.07
CA HIS A 566 -3.87 -20.96 -19.67
C HIS A 566 -3.07 -19.66 -19.81
N PHE A 567 -2.41 -19.18 -18.76
CA PHE A 567 -1.58 -17.97 -18.82
C PHE A 567 -0.30 -18.13 -19.64
N ALA A 568 0.12 -19.36 -19.96
CA ALA A 568 1.22 -19.66 -20.86
C ALA A 568 0.77 -19.82 -22.33
N GLY A 569 -0.53 -19.72 -22.61
CA GLY A 569 -1.07 -19.94 -23.96
C GLY A 569 -0.99 -21.40 -24.42
N ASP A 570 -0.63 -22.33 -23.52
CA ASP A 570 -0.41 -23.73 -23.85
C ASP A 570 -1.64 -24.56 -23.48
N VAL A 571 -2.59 -24.63 -24.42
CA VAL A 571 -3.80 -25.46 -24.29
C VAL A 571 -3.46 -26.94 -24.07
N THR A 572 -2.39 -27.42 -24.68
CA THR A 572 -2.00 -28.83 -24.58
C THR A 572 -1.51 -29.18 -23.18
N ALA A 573 -0.77 -28.28 -22.54
CA ALA A 573 -0.35 -28.43 -21.15
C ALA A 573 -1.51 -28.33 -20.14
N ALA A 574 -2.62 -27.66 -20.48
CA ALA A 574 -3.79 -27.55 -19.60
C ALA A 574 -4.60 -28.86 -19.52
N THR A 575 -4.66 -29.62 -20.62
CA THR A 575 -5.54 -30.80 -20.77
C THR A 575 -5.38 -31.84 -19.66
N PRO A 576 -4.15 -32.30 -19.30
CA PRO A 576 -3.99 -33.33 -18.27
C PRO A 576 -4.54 -32.90 -16.90
N ALA A 577 -4.37 -31.62 -16.54
CA ALA A 577 -4.86 -31.10 -15.27
C ALA A 577 -6.40 -31.00 -15.24
N LEU A 578 -7.00 -30.57 -16.35
CA LEU A 578 -8.45 -30.49 -16.51
C LEU A 578 -9.11 -31.87 -16.49
N ASP A 579 -8.53 -32.85 -17.20
CA ASP A 579 -9.02 -34.23 -17.24
C ASP A 579 -8.94 -34.88 -15.84
N ALA A 580 -7.85 -34.64 -15.11
CA ALA A 580 -7.69 -35.13 -13.75
C ALA A 580 -8.70 -34.50 -12.76
N LEU A 581 -9.01 -33.20 -12.92
CA LEU A 581 -10.08 -32.55 -12.15
C LEU A 581 -11.45 -33.17 -12.50
N ALA A 582 -11.76 -33.35 -13.78
CA ALA A 582 -13.04 -33.90 -14.23
C ALA A 582 -13.23 -35.37 -13.79
N ALA A 583 -12.15 -36.14 -13.70
CA ALA A 583 -12.19 -37.53 -13.22
C ALA A 583 -12.34 -37.65 -11.69
N THR A 584 -12.27 -36.55 -10.95
CA THR A 584 -12.39 -36.56 -9.49
C THR A 584 -13.87 -36.74 -9.09
N PRO A 585 -14.22 -37.72 -8.23
CA PRO A 585 -15.61 -38.03 -7.88
C PRO A 585 -16.16 -37.06 -6.82
N ASP A 586 -16.12 -35.76 -7.13
CA ASP A 586 -16.67 -34.67 -6.33
C ASP A 586 -17.34 -33.64 -7.25
N GLU A 587 -18.59 -33.31 -6.96
CA GLU A 587 -19.40 -32.44 -7.81
C GLU A 587 -18.81 -31.03 -7.96
N ARG A 588 -18.20 -30.49 -6.89
CA ARG A 588 -17.60 -29.15 -6.88
C ARG A 588 -16.32 -29.13 -7.71
N VAL A 589 -15.51 -30.19 -7.61
CA VAL A 589 -14.27 -30.33 -8.40
C VAL A 589 -14.60 -30.54 -9.88
N ALA A 590 -15.62 -31.36 -10.20
CA ALA A 590 -16.07 -31.56 -11.58
C ALA A 590 -16.65 -30.27 -12.20
N PHE A 591 -17.40 -29.49 -11.41
CA PHE A 591 -17.86 -28.16 -11.83
C PHE A 591 -16.69 -27.22 -12.13
N LEU A 592 -15.69 -27.17 -11.24
CA LEU A 592 -14.48 -26.36 -11.44
C LEU A 592 -13.72 -26.78 -12.72
N ALA A 593 -13.60 -28.08 -12.98
CA ALA A 593 -12.99 -28.62 -14.21
C ALA A 593 -13.71 -28.11 -15.46
N SER A 594 -15.05 -28.19 -15.45
CA SER A 594 -15.90 -27.75 -16.56
C SER A 594 -15.79 -26.24 -16.79
N ALA A 595 -15.76 -25.46 -15.71
CA ALA A 595 -15.59 -24.01 -15.77
C ALA A 595 -14.22 -23.64 -16.35
N LEU A 596 -13.12 -24.17 -15.80
CA LEU A 596 -11.76 -23.88 -16.29
C LEU A 596 -11.52 -24.35 -17.72
N SER A 597 -12.23 -25.39 -18.18
CA SER A 597 -12.15 -25.86 -19.57
C SER A 597 -12.58 -24.80 -20.59
N ILE A 598 -13.50 -23.90 -20.23
CA ILE A 598 -13.91 -22.77 -21.09
C ILE A 598 -12.68 -21.93 -21.50
N LEU A 599 -11.77 -21.68 -20.56
CA LEU A 599 -10.58 -20.87 -20.82
C LEU A 599 -9.66 -21.49 -21.88
N ALA A 600 -9.50 -22.82 -21.85
CA ALA A 600 -8.72 -23.58 -22.83
C ALA A 600 -9.44 -23.72 -24.19
N TRP A 601 -10.76 -23.89 -24.17
CA TRP A 601 -11.58 -24.00 -25.38
C TRP A 601 -11.67 -22.70 -26.17
N ILE A 602 -11.74 -21.55 -25.49
CA ILE A 602 -11.67 -20.25 -26.16
C ILE A 602 -10.37 -20.12 -26.94
N GLN A 603 -9.22 -20.45 -26.33
CA GLN A 603 -7.90 -20.36 -26.98
C GLN A 603 -7.76 -21.30 -28.19
N SER A 604 -8.30 -22.52 -28.09
CA SER A 604 -8.27 -23.53 -29.15
C SER A 604 -9.37 -23.36 -30.20
N GLY A 605 -10.24 -22.35 -30.07
CA GLY A 605 -11.31 -22.08 -31.02
C GLY A 605 -12.52 -23.02 -30.92
N ARG A 606 -12.66 -23.77 -29.82
CA ARG A 606 -13.79 -24.67 -29.53
C ARG A 606 -14.99 -23.89 -28.96
N TYR A 607 -15.48 -22.89 -29.72
CA TYR A 607 -16.48 -21.94 -29.24
C TYR A 607 -17.81 -22.59 -28.83
N GLY A 608 -18.27 -23.59 -29.58
CA GLY A 608 -19.55 -24.25 -29.33
C GLY A 608 -19.62 -24.91 -27.95
N GLU A 609 -18.55 -25.57 -27.53
CA GLU A 609 -18.45 -26.23 -26.22
C GLU A 609 -18.33 -25.22 -25.09
N ALA A 610 -17.46 -24.20 -25.27
CA ALA A 610 -17.32 -23.10 -24.33
C ALA A 610 -18.66 -22.40 -24.07
N PHE A 611 -19.40 -22.11 -25.15
CA PHE A 611 -20.69 -21.44 -25.07
C PHE A 611 -21.78 -22.35 -24.46
N ALA A 612 -21.77 -23.65 -24.75
CA ALA A 612 -22.72 -24.60 -24.17
C ALA A 612 -22.56 -24.69 -22.64
N VAL A 613 -21.33 -24.84 -22.14
CA VAL A 613 -21.05 -24.88 -20.70
C VAL A 613 -21.37 -23.55 -20.03
N ALA A 614 -21.04 -22.41 -20.65
CA ALA A 614 -21.37 -21.11 -20.10
C ALA A 614 -22.88 -20.89 -19.96
N LYS A 615 -23.69 -21.35 -20.92
CA LYS A 615 -25.16 -21.34 -20.80
C LYS A 615 -25.67 -22.25 -19.67
N ALA A 616 -25.04 -23.40 -19.48
CA ALA A 616 -25.37 -24.27 -18.35
C ALA A 616 -25.07 -23.59 -17.02
N ILE A 617 -23.91 -22.93 -16.88
CA ILE A 617 -23.53 -22.13 -15.70
C ILE A 617 -24.51 -20.96 -15.49
N LEU A 618 -24.98 -20.32 -16.56
CA LEU A 618 -25.98 -19.26 -16.44
C LEU A 618 -27.31 -19.77 -15.86
N ALA A 619 -27.74 -20.96 -16.27
CA ALA A 619 -28.97 -21.58 -15.80
C ALA A 619 -28.84 -22.14 -14.37
N ASP A 620 -27.71 -22.77 -14.07
CA ASP A 620 -27.34 -23.28 -12.76
C ASP A 620 -25.87 -22.91 -12.46
N PRO A 621 -25.64 -21.85 -11.67
CA PRO A 621 -24.30 -21.35 -11.39
C PRO A 621 -23.40 -22.29 -10.59
N GLY A 622 -23.93 -23.44 -10.16
CA GLY A 622 -23.17 -24.47 -9.46
C GLY A 622 -22.72 -24.06 -8.05
N PRO A 623 -21.96 -24.94 -7.39
CA PRO A 623 -21.44 -24.68 -6.05
C PRO A 623 -20.32 -23.61 -6.07
N PRO A 624 -20.10 -22.88 -4.96
CA PRO A 624 -18.97 -21.97 -4.85
C PRO A 624 -17.64 -22.73 -4.91
N THR A 625 -16.67 -22.13 -5.58
CA THR A 625 -15.35 -22.73 -5.89
C THR A 625 -14.18 -21.96 -5.29
N ARG A 626 -14.44 -20.87 -4.56
CA ARG A 626 -13.42 -19.94 -4.04
C ARG A 626 -12.38 -20.57 -3.10
N ASP A 627 -12.77 -21.57 -2.31
CA ASP A 627 -11.85 -22.37 -1.51
C ASP A 627 -10.92 -23.23 -2.38
N LEU A 628 -11.39 -23.73 -3.52
CA LEU A 628 -10.60 -24.53 -4.47
C LEU A 628 -9.77 -23.66 -5.44
N LEU A 629 -10.22 -22.43 -5.71
CA LEU A 629 -9.53 -21.45 -6.51
C LEU A 629 -9.62 -20.06 -5.84
N PRO A 630 -8.64 -19.69 -5.00
CA PRO A 630 -8.69 -18.44 -4.22
C PRO A 630 -8.69 -17.17 -5.08
N THR A 631 -8.18 -17.25 -6.32
CA THR A 631 -7.96 -16.09 -7.19
C THR A 631 -9.25 -15.38 -7.59
N TYR A 632 -10.31 -16.12 -7.91
CA TYR A 632 -11.61 -15.59 -8.35
C TYR A 632 -12.69 -16.68 -8.32
N GLU A 633 -13.97 -16.30 -8.39
CA GLU A 633 -15.05 -17.27 -8.52
C GLU A 633 -15.18 -17.78 -9.96
N ALA A 634 -15.04 -19.10 -10.15
CA ALA A 634 -14.98 -19.70 -11.48
C ALA A 634 -16.24 -19.44 -12.32
N ALA A 635 -17.44 -19.53 -11.73
CA ALA A 635 -18.70 -19.33 -12.43
C ALA A 635 -18.80 -17.95 -13.10
N ASP A 636 -18.43 -16.89 -12.37
CA ASP A 636 -18.58 -15.50 -12.82
C ASP A 636 -17.65 -15.21 -14.00
N VAL A 637 -16.37 -15.58 -13.85
CA VAL A 637 -15.36 -15.40 -14.90
C VAL A 637 -15.67 -16.26 -16.13
N CYS A 638 -16.09 -17.51 -15.94
CA CYS A 638 -16.30 -18.41 -17.07
C CYS A 638 -17.57 -18.08 -17.88
N MET A 639 -18.60 -17.48 -17.26
CA MET A 639 -19.71 -16.88 -18.02
C MET A 639 -19.22 -15.74 -18.93
N ALA A 640 -18.34 -14.87 -18.42
CA ALA A 640 -17.80 -13.76 -19.20
C ALA A 640 -16.93 -14.26 -20.37
N TYR A 641 -16.09 -15.28 -20.16
CA TYR A 641 -15.32 -15.92 -21.24
C TYR A 641 -16.22 -16.67 -22.22
N GLY A 642 -17.28 -17.35 -21.75
CA GLY A 642 -18.27 -17.98 -22.60
C GLY A 642 -19.02 -17.01 -23.50
N ALA A 643 -19.25 -15.77 -23.03
CA ALA A 643 -19.84 -14.73 -23.85
C ALA A 643 -18.96 -14.34 -25.05
N ILE A 644 -17.63 -14.41 -24.94
CA ILE A 644 -16.72 -14.23 -26.09
C ILE A 644 -17.02 -15.28 -27.17
N ALA A 645 -17.19 -16.56 -26.80
CA ALA A 645 -17.61 -17.59 -27.74
C ALA A 645 -19.00 -17.29 -28.33
N GLY A 646 -19.95 -16.82 -27.52
CA GLY A 646 -21.26 -16.39 -27.99
C GLY A 646 -21.18 -15.29 -29.04
N VAL A 647 -20.35 -14.27 -28.83
CA VAL A 647 -20.09 -13.20 -29.82
C VAL A 647 -19.54 -13.80 -31.12
N LEU A 648 -18.52 -14.67 -31.05
CA LEU A 648 -17.92 -15.29 -32.24
C LEU A 648 -18.90 -16.19 -33.02
N LEU A 649 -19.80 -16.87 -32.32
CA LEU A 649 -20.88 -17.68 -32.89
C LEU A 649 -22.06 -16.84 -33.40
N GLY A 650 -22.10 -15.55 -33.09
CA GLY A 650 -23.17 -14.62 -33.47
C GLY A 650 -24.42 -14.71 -32.59
N GLU A 651 -24.30 -15.20 -31.36
CA GLU A 651 -25.35 -15.35 -30.36
C GLU A 651 -25.37 -14.14 -29.40
N ALA A 652 -25.49 -12.93 -29.97
CA ALA A 652 -25.25 -11.67 -29.26
C ALA A 652 -26.17 -11.45 -28.04
N ASP A 653 -27.46 -11.82 -28.12
CA ASP A 653 -28.41 -11.64 -27.01
C ASP A 653 -28.08 -12.50 -25.79
N THR A 654 -27.74 -13.76 -26.03
CA THR A 654 -27.33 -14.67 -24.97
C THR A 654 -25.97 -14.27 -24.40
N ALA A 655 -25.03 -13.83 -25.25
CA ALA A 655 -23.74 -13.29 -24.80
C ALA A 655 -23.92 -12.06 -23.89
N ARG A 656 -24.81 -11.13 -24.23
CA ARG A 656 -25.14 -9.99 -23.36
C ARG A 656 -25.74 -10.44 -22.02
N THR A 657 -26.64 -11.42 -22.03
CA THR A 657 -27.22 -11.99 -20.81
C THR A 657 -26.14 -12.61 -19.91
N LEU A 658 -25.20 -13.36 -20.49
CA LEU A 658 -24.06 -13.95 -19.77
C LEU A 658 -23.20 -12.87 -19.10
N LEU A 659 -22.84 -11.82 -19.84
CA LEU A 659 -22.01 -10.72 -19.33
C LEU A 659 -22.71 -9.96 -18.18
N ALA A 660 -24.00 -9.64 -18.35
CA ALA A 660 -24.78 -8.96 -17.32
C ALA A 660 -24.90 -9.81 -16.05
N ALA A 661 -25.17 -11.11 -16.18
CA ALA A 661 -25.27 -12.02 -15.05
C ALA A 661 -23.93 -12.21 -14.32
N ALA A 662 -22.82 -12.34 -15.06
CA ALA A 662 -21.48 -12.42 -14.50
C ALA A 662 -21.14 -11.18 -13.68
N GLU A 663 -21.42 -10.00 -14.24
CA GLU A 663 -21.13 -8.73 -13.59
C GLU A 663 -21.99 -8.49 -12.34
N GLU A 664 -23.29 -8.78 -12.41
CA GLU A 664 -24.19 -8.65 -11.26
C GLU A 664 -23.76 -9.57 -10.11
N ARG A 665 -23.33 -10.79 -10.42
CA ARG A 665 -22.85 -11.75 -9.41
C ARG A 665 -21.54 -11.32 -8.77
N ALA A 666 -20.57 -10.91 -9.58
CA ALA A 666 -19.29 -10.42 -9.09
C ALA A 666 -19.48 -9.16 -8.21
N THR A 667 -20.38 -8.26 -8.63
CA THR A 667 -20.74 -7.05 -7.88
C THR A 667 -21.38 -7.38 -6.53
N ARG A 668 -22.39 -8.26 -6.51
CA ARG A 668 -23.08 -8.67 -5.28
C ARG A 668 -22.16 -9.33 -4.25
N ARG A 669 -21.12 -10.04 -4.69
CA ARG A 669 -20.14 -10.69 -3.80
C ARG A 669 -19.14 -9.70 -3.18
N GLY A 670 -18.97 -8.50 -3.74
CA GLY A 670 -17.96 -7.55 -3.29
C GLY A 670 -16.51 -7.96 -3.60
N ASP A 671 -16.30 -8.92 -4.51
CA ASP A 671 -14.97 -9.32 -4.95
C ASP A 671 -14.48 -8.44 -6.10
N ALA A 672 -13.65 -7.45 -5.77
CA ALA A 672 -13.14 -6.49 -6.75
C ALA A 672 -12.21 -7.11 -7.82
N PHE A 673 -11.48 -8.18 -7.50
CA PHE A 673 -10.62 -8.83 -8.48
C PHE A 673 -11.47 -9.58 -9.51
N SER A 674 -12.47 -10.35 -9.05
CA SER A 674 -13.45 -11.02 -9.92
C SER A 674 -14.22 -9.99 -10.76
N GLN A 675 -14.68 -8.89 -10.16
CA GLN A 675 -15.36 -7.81 -10.89
C GLN A 675 -14.46 -7.19 -11.97
N ALA A 676 -13.23 -6.84 -11.65
CA ALA A 676 -12.29 -6.26 -12.62
C ALA A 676 -12.01 -7.22 -13.77
N MET A 677 -11.87 -8.52 -13.48
CA MET A 677 -11.70 -9.55 -14.51
C MET A 677 -12.92 -9.69 -15.40
N VAL A 678 -14.13 -9.70 -14.82
CA VAL A 678 -15.39 -9.75 -15.58
C VAL A 678 -15.51 -8.51 -16.46
N ILE A 679 -15.36 -7.29 -15.93
CA ILE A 679 -15.44 -6.03 -16.70
C ILE A 679 -14.40 -6.00 -17.81
N PHE A 680 -13.16 -6.42 -17.54
CA PHE A 680 -12.11 -6.54 -18.57
C PHE A 680 -12.54 -7.50 -19.69
N THR A 681 -13.09 -8.66 -19.34
CA THR A 681 -13.54 -9.66 -20.31
C THR A 681 -14.77 -9.18 -21.09
N THR A 682 -15.68 -8.43 -20.45
CA THR A 682 -16.79 -7.73 -21.10
C THR A 682 -16.27 -6.73 -22.12
N CYS A 683 -15.25 -5.94 -21.80
CA CYS A 683 -14.63 -5.03 -22.76
C CYS A 683 -14.05 -5.77 -23.98
N VAL A 684 -13.44 -6.94 -23.77
CA VAL A 684 -12.97 -7.79 -24.89
C VAL A 684 -14.14 -8.25 -25.75
N ALA A 685 -15.21 -8.77 -25.14
CA ALA A 685 -16.38 -9.23 -25.88
C ALA A 685 -17.04 -8.10 -26.70
N LEU A 686 -17.13 -6.88 -26.14
CA LEU A 686 -17.70 -5.70 -26.79
C LEU A 686 -16.80 -5.16 -27.92
N ASP A 687 -15.47 -5.18 -27.76
CA ASP A 687 -14.52 -4.86 -28.86
C ASP A 687 -14.72 -5.83 -30.03
N LEU A 688 -14.79 -7.13 -29.75
CA LEU A 688 -15.01 -8.15 -30.78
C LEU A 688 -16.39 -8.00 -31.42
N ALA A 689 -17.42 -7.61 -30.67
CA ALA A 689 -18.75 -7.32 -31.17
C ALA A 689 -18.84 -5.99 -31.94
N GLU A 690 -17.83 -5.12 -31.88
CA GLU A 690 -17.82 -3.75 -32.41
C GLU A 690 -18.96 -2.87 -31.84
N ASP A 691 -19.35 -3.12 -30.58
CA ASP A 691 -20.30 -2.29 -29.85
C ASP A 691 -19.55 -1.17 -29.10
N TRP A 692 -19.17 -0.14 -29.85
CA TRP A 692 -18.31 0.94 -29.35
C TRP A 692 -18.95 1.76 -28.23
N THR A 693 -20.27 1.94 -28.25
CA THR A 693 -20.99 2.69 -27.22
C THR A 693 -20.95 1.95 -25.89
N ALA A 694 -21.37 0.67 -25.89
CA ALA A 694 -21.32 -0.14 -24.67
C ALA A 694 -19.87 -0.37 -24.20
N LEU A 695 -18.91 -0.47 -25.12
CA LEU A 695 -17.49 -0.58 -24.79
C LEU A 695 -17.00 0.66 -24.04
N ALA A 696 -17.31 1.87 -24.51
CA ALA A 696 -16.91 3.11 -23.85
C ALA A 696 -17.49 3.21 -22.44
N GLU A 697 -18.76 2.88 -22.25
CA GLU A 697 -19.45 2.89 -20.95
C GLU A 697 -18.86 1.85 -19.98
N THR A 698 -18.60 0.64 -20.47
CA THR A 698 -18.02 -0.43 -19.65
C THR A 698 -16.57 -0.13 -19.27
N ALA A 699 -15.77 0.31 -20.22
CA ALA A 699 -14.36 0.63 -20.03
C ALA A 699 -14.13 1.76 -19.01
N ALA A 700 -15.06 2.73 -18.95
CA ALA A 700 -15.01 3.84 -18.00
C ALA A 700 -15.07 3.38 -16.53
N ARG A 701 -15.55 2.16 -16.25
CA ARG A 701 -15.70 1.61 -14.90
C ARG A 701 -14.50 0.77 -14.44
N LEU A 702 -13.70 0.26 -15.38
CA LEU A 702 -12.60 -0.68 -15.07
C LEU A 702 -11.46 -0.02 -14.30
N ASP A 703 -10.86 1.05 -14.83
CA ASP A 703 -9.72 1.69 -14.18
C ASP A 703 -10.09 2.33 -12.83
N PRO A 704 -11.27 2.98 -12.66
CA PRO A 704 -11.73 3.36 -11.35
C PRO A 704 -11.77 2.19 -10.39
N LEU A 705 -12.38 1.05 -10.74
CA LEU A 705 -12.44 -0.14 -9.90
C LEU A 705 -11.03 -0.70 -9.60
N CYS A 706 -10.13 -0.75 -10.58
CA CYS A 706 -8.76 -1.24 -10.38
C CYS A 706 -7.93 -0.32 -9.50
N LEU A 707 -8.11 1.00 -9.68
CA LEU A 707 -7.50 1.98 -8.81
C LEU A 707 -8.07 1.80 -7.43
N GLU A 708 -9.40 1.91 -7.29
CA GLU A 708 -10.19 1.59 -6.10
C GLU A 708 -9.48 0.42 -5.43
N PHE A 709 -9.64 -0.81 -5.87
CA PHE A 709 -9.25 -1.99 -5.08
C PHE A 709 -7.79 -2.47 -5.25
N ASP A 710 -6.88 -1.61 -5.72
CA ASP A 710 -5.48 -1.94 -6.09
C ASP A 710 -5.35 -3.21 -6.96
N VAL A 711 -6.30 -3.42 -7.88
CA VAL A 711 -6.28 -4.53 -8.84
C VAL A 711 -5.35 -4.18 -10.01
N ARG A 712 -4.05 -4.30 -9.77
CA ARG A 712 -3.02 -3.87 -10.72
C ARG A 712 -2.97 -4.67 -12.01
N ARG A 713 -3.47 -5.91 -12.00
CA ARG A 713 -3.49 -6.77 -13.19
C ARG A 713 -4.23 -6.12 -14.34
N PHE A 714 -5.31 -5.38 -14.09
CA PHE A 714 -6.14 -4.79 -15.14
C PHE A 714 -6.03 -3.27 -15.25
N LEU A 715 -5.22 -2.64 -14.39
CA LEU A 715 -5.04 -1.19 -14.40
C LEU A 715 -4.50 -0.67 -15.74
N GLY A 716 -5.14 0.39 -16.25
CA GLY A 716 -4.84 1.03 -17.52
C GLY A 716 -5.55 0.38 -18.72
N SER A 717 -6.17 -0.78 -18.54
CA SER A 717 -6.99 -1.41 -19.59
C SER A 717 -8.23 -0.59 -19.90
N GLY A 718 -8.89 0.00 -18.89
CA GLY A 718 -10.11 0.78 -19.08
C GLY A 718 -9.86 2.01 -19.94
N TYR A 719 -8.78 2.74 -19.66
CA TYR A 719 -8.33 3.86 -20.46
C TYR A 719 -8.09 3.46 -21.92
N ALA A 720 -7.40 2.34 -22.15
CA ALA A 720 -7.09 1.89 -23.50
C ALA A 720 -8.34 1.49 -24.30
N PHE A 721 -9.26 0.73 -23.70
CA PHE A 721 -10.55 0.38 -24.31
C PHE A 721 -11.39 1.62 -24.60
N GLY A 722 -11.43 2.57 -23.66
CA GLY A 722 -12.14 3.83 -23.85
C GLY A 722 -11.59 4.66 -25.01
N CYS A 723 -10.26 4.72 -25.17
CA CYS A 723 -9.63 5.41 -26.29
C CYS A 723 -10.01 4.78 -27.62
N LEU A 724 -9.99 3.44 -27.72
CA LEU A 724 -10.37 2.75 -28.95
C LEU A 724 -11.84 3.02 -29.31
N ALA A 725 -12.75 2.85 -28.34
CA ALA A 725 -14.17 3.06 -28.53
C ALA A 725 -14.48 4.48 -29.02
N ARG A 726 -13.89 5.50 -28.38
CA ARG A 726 -14.10 6.90 -28.76
C ARG A 726 -13.47 7.27 -30.10
N ALA A 727 -12.35 6.66 -30.47
CA ALA A 727 -11.76 6.83 -31.79
C ALA A 727 -12.71 6.32 -32.89
N HIS A 728 -13.35 5.15 -32.69
CA HIS A 728 -14.37 4.64 -33.61
C HIS A 728 -15.66 5.49 -33.65
N LEU A 729 -16.00 6.17 -32.56
CA LEU A 729 -17.14 7.09 -32.48
C LEU A 729 -16.82 8.50 -33.05
N GLY A 730 -15.59 8.75 -33.53
CA GLY A 730 -15.20 10.01 -34.18
C GLY A 730 -14.79 11.15 -33.23
N ALA A 731 -14.47 10.85 -31.96
CA ALA A 731 -13.93 11.85 -31.04
C ALA A 731 -12.48 12.25 -31.42
N THR A 732 -12.16 13.55 -31.42
CA THR A 732 -10.83 14.07 -31.82
C THR A 732 -10.03 14.59 -30.60
N GLY A 733 -8.70 14.48 -30.65
CA GLY A 733 -7.78 15.08 -29.66
C GLY A 733 -7.35 14.19 -28.49
N GLU A 734 -7.65 12.89 -28.52
CA GLU A 734 -7.23 11.97 -27.44
C GLU A 734 -5.78 11.49 -27.59
N PRO A 735 -5.09 11.12 -26.49
CA PRO A 735 -3.73 10.58 -26.54
C PRO A 735 -3.74 9.09 -26.97
N VAL A 736 -4.33 8.79 -28.13
CA VAL A 736 -4.51 7.43 -28.66
C VAL A 736 -3.15 6.73 -28.82
N GLU A 737 -2.11 7.47 -29.19
CA GLU A 737 -0.73 6.95 -29.25
C GLU A 737 -0.19 6.56 -27.87
N GLY A 738 -0.50 7.34 -26.83
CA GLY A 738 -0.14 7.03 -25.45
C GLY A 738 -0.85 5.77 -24.94
N ALA A 739 -2.14 5.62 -25.27
CA ALA A 739 -2.90 4.40 -24.99
C ALA A 739 -2.28 3.19 -25.71
N ALA A 740 -1.95 3.33 -26.99
CA ALA A 740 -1.31 2.29 -27.79
C ALA A 740 0.04 1.84 -27.19
N GLN A 741 0.83 2.79 -26.70
CA GLN A 741 2.13 2.49 -26.09
C GLN A 741 2.00 1.77 -24.74
N VAL A 742 0.99 2.10 -23.93
CA VAL A 742 0.68 1.40 -22.67
C VAL A 742 0.30 -0.05 -22.95
N VAL A 743 -0.60 -0.28 -23.90
CA VAL A 743 -1.03 -1.62 -24.31
C VAL A 743 0.15 -2.43 -24.87
N ARG A 744 0.97 -1.83 -25.73
CA ARG A 744 2.12 -2.50 -26.32
C ARG A 744 3.17 -2.88 -25.27
N THR A 745 3.45 -1.99 -24.32
CA THR A 745 4.39 -2.25 -23.23
C THR A 745 3.89 -3.39 -22.35
N ARG A 746 2.58 -3.49 -22.14
CA ARG A 746 1.96 -4.63 -21.46
C ARG A 746 2.11 -5.92 -22.24
N ALA A 747 1.88 -5.91 -23.56
CA ALA A 747 2.11 -7.08 -24.42
C ALA A 747 3.58 -7.56 -24.35
N ALA A 748 4.54 -6.65 -24.36
CA ALA A 748 5.97 -6.95 -24.27
C ALA A 748 6.39 -7.55 -22.91
N ARG A 749 5.70 -7.18 -21.81
CA ARG A 749 5.93 -7.75 -20.47
C ARG A 749 5.15 -9.05 -20.22
N SER A 750 4.24 -9.39 -21.12
CA SER A 750 3.38 -10.57 -21.07
C SER A 750 3.96 -11.71 -21.90
N GLU A 751 5.25 -12.02 -21.72
CA GLU A 751 5.87 -13.19 -22.36
C GLU A 751 5.04 -14.44 -22.02
N GLY A 752 4.42 -15.04 -23.05
CA GLY A 752 3.65 -16.27 -22.93
C GLY A 752 2.13 -16.14 -22.69
N THR A 753 1.49 -14.96 -22.69
CA THR A 753 0.06 -14.90 -22.30
C THR A 753 -0.95 -15.23 -23.40
N SER A 754 -2.03 -15.93 -23.02
CA SER A 754 -3.22 -16.31 -23.83
C SER A 754 -3.97 -15.22 -24.59
N PHE A 755 -3.80 -13.97 -24.19
CA PHE A 755 -4.41 -12.82 -24.87
C PHE A 755 -3.39 -12.04 -25.69
N ARG A 756 -2.13 -12.47 -25.78
CA ARG A 756 -1.08 -11.70 -26.45
C ARG A 756 -1.41 -11.39 -27.91
N PRO A 757 -1.90 -12.33 -28.75
CA PRO A 757 -2.29 -12.00 -30.12
C PRO A 757 -3.40 -10.94 -30.17
N TYR A 758 -4.41 -11.07 -29.30
CA TYR A 758 -5.50 -10.10 -29.18
C TYR A 758 -4.99 -8.72 -28.72
N ILE A 759 -4.18 -8.65 -27.67
CA ILE A 759 -3.63 -7.40 -27.13
C ILE A 759 -2.77 -6.69 -28.18
N LEU A 760 -1.98 -7.44 -28.95
CA LEU A 760 -1.18 -6.88 -30.05
C LEU A 760 -2.06 -6.36 -31.19
N GLY A 761 -3.10 -7.08 -31.59
CA GLY A 761 -4.07 -6.60 -32.58
C GLY A 761 -4.86 -5.38 -32.11
N PHE A 762 -5.20 -5.32 -30.82
CA PHE A 762 -5.83 -4.17 -30.18
C PHE A 762 -4.88 -2.95 -30.14
N ALA A 763 -3.61 -3.14 -29.80
CA ALA A 763 -2.58 -2.10 -29.88
C ALA A 763 -2.40 -1.59 -31.32
N ALA A 764 -2.43 -2.50 -32.30
CA ALA A 764 -2.31 -2.15 -33.71
C ALA A 764 -3.46 -1.25 -34.17
N ALA A 765 -4.70 -1.54 -33.74
CA ALA A 765 -5.87 -0.71 -34.02
C ALA A 765 -5.72 0.71 -33.45
N LEU A 766 -5.24 0.84 -32.21
CA LEU A 766 -4.97 2.14 -31.61
C LEU A 766 -3.86 2.91 -32.35
N PHE A 767 -2.75 2.25 -32.73
CA PHE A 767 -1.70 2.89 -33.53
C PHE A 767 -2.20 3.31 -34.91
N ALA A 768 -3.09 2.54 -35.54
CA ALA A 768 -3.70 2.89 -36.82
C ALA A 768 -4.55 4.16 -36.70
N HIS A 769 -5.41 4.26 -35.68
CA HIS A 769 -6.18 5.47 -35.40
C HIS A 769 -5.31 6.69 -35.07
N ALA A 770 -4.14 6.47 -34.46
CA ALA A 770 -3.15 7.52 -34.21
C ALA A 770 -2.31 7.92 -35.45
N GLY A 771 -2.50 7.26 -36.61
CA GLY A 771 -1.69 7.48 -37.82
C GLY A 771 -0.26 6.90 -37.73
N ALA A 772 0.05 6.13 -36.68
CA ALA A 772 1.36 5.52 -36.45
C ALA A 772 1.50 4.17 -37.18
N HIS A 773 1.37 4.18 -38.51
CA HIS A 773 1.26 2.98 -39.35
C HIS A 773 2.41 1.97 -39.21
N ASP A 774 3.65 2.43 -39.04
CA ASP A 774 4.81 1.54 -38.85
C ASP A 774 4.69 0.71 -37.57
N ARG A 775 4.18 1.32 -36.50
CA ARG A 775 3.96 0.64 -35.22
C ARG A 775 2.77 -0.32 -35.30
N ALA A 776 1.69 0.08 -35.98
CA ALA A 776 0.55 -0.81 -36.23
C ALA A 776 0.98 -2.07 -37.00
N ARG A 777 1.78 -1.92 -38.07
CA ARG A 777 2.36 -3.04 -38.84
C ARG A 777 3.24 -3.94 -37.97
N ALA A 778 4.06 -3.35 -37.10
CA ALA A 778 4.91 -4.12 -36.19
C ALA A 778 4.06 -4.99 -35.25
N CYS A 779 2.98 -4.43 -34.67
CA CYS A 779 2.07 -5.16 -33.81
C CYS A 779 1.35 -6.31 -34.53
N TYR A 780 0.83 -6.11 -35.75
CA TYR A 780 0.21 -7.19 -36.52
C TYR A 780 1.20 -8.31 -36.89
N ARG A 781 2.43 -7.97 -37.29
CA ARG A 781 3.48 -8.97 -37.56
C ARG A 781 3.82 -9.77 -36.31
N GLU A 782 3.92 -9.11 -35.16
CA GLU A 782 4.19 -9.79 -33.89
C GLU A 782 3.01 -10.68 -33.46
N ALA A 783 1.77 -10.22 -33.66
CA ALA A 783 0.57 -11.03 -33.40
C ALA A 783 0.56 -12.29 -34.27
N ALA A 784 0.88 -12.16 -35.56
CA ALA A 784 1.00 -13.29 -36.47
C ALA A 784 2.13 -14.26 -36.08
N ALA A 785 3.26 -13.75 -35.58
CA ALA A 785 4.39 -14.54 -35.13
C ALA A 785 4.13 -15.30 -33.82
N CYS A 786 3.24 -14.79 -32.96
CA CYS A 786 2.72 -15.54 -31.81
C CYS A 786 1.87 -16.76 -32.23
N GLY A 787 1.56 -16.87 -33.52
CA GLY A 787 1.01 -18.06 -34.15
C GLY A 787 -0.49 -17.95 -34.39
N TYR A 788 -0.87 -17.63 -35.63
CA TYR A 788 -2.22 -17.92 -36.14
C TYR A 788 -2.47 -19.43 -36.39
N ALA A 789 -1.55 -20.29 -35.97
CA ALA A 789 -1.57 -21.73 -36.21
C ALA A 789 -1.58 -22.59 -34.91
N GLY A 790 -1.66 -21.99 -33.71
CA GLY A 790 -1.70 -22.70 -32.43
C GLY A 790 -2.68 -22.11 -31.41
N GLU A 791 -2.70 -20.78 -31.27
CA GLU A 791 -3.69 -20.02 -30.49
C GLU A 791 -4.72 -19.38 -31.43
N VAL A 792 -5.80 -20.11 -31.72
CA VAL A 792 -6.72 -19.78 -32.82
C VAL A 792 -8.01 -19.08 -32.39
N GLY A 793 -8.23 -18.90 -31.09
CA GLY A 793 -9.47 -18.35 -30.52
C GLY A 793 -9.87 -16.96 -31.02
N PHE A 794 -8.90 -16.05 -31.17
CA PHE A 794 -9.17 -14.68 -31.60
C PHE A 794 -8.75 -14.43 -33.07
N ALA A 795 -8.04 -15.38 -33.67
CA ALA A 795 -7.45 -15.27 -35.00
C ALA A 795 -8.44 -14.79 -36.10
N PRO A 796 -9.67 -15.33 -36.19
CA PRO A 796 -10.60 -14.94 -37.25
C PRO A 796 -10.87 -13.43 -37.33
N LEU A 797 -11.15 -12.79 -36.19
CA LEU A 797 -11.49 -11.35 -36.17
C LEU A 797 -10.25 -10.46 -36.29
N LEU A 798 -9.11 -10.91 -35.76
CA LEU A 798 -7.84 -10.18 -35.90
C LEU A 798 -7.38 -10.12 -37.36
N LEU A 799 -7.51 -11.23 -38.11
CA LEU A 799 -7.19 -11.28 -39.53
C LEU A 799 -8.11 -10.38 -40.36
N VAL A 800 -9.41 -10.33 -40.05
CA VAL A 800 -10.34 -9.38 -40.70
C VAL A 800 -9.91 -7.93 -40.46
N ARG A 801 -9.57 -7.59 -39.20
CA ARG A 801 -9.12 -6.25 -38.82
C ARG A 801 -7.79 -5.87 -39.50
N GLU A 802 -6.83 -6.80 -39.56
CA GLU A 802 -5.55 -6.61 -40.28
C GLU A 802 -5.80 -6.39 -41.78
N ALA A 803 -6.71 -7.17 -42.39
CA ALA A 803 -7.04 -7.05 -43.80
C ALA A 803 -7.64 -5.67 -44.14
N ASP A 804 -8.59 -5.18 -43.34
CA ASP A 804 -9.18 -3.85 -43.52
C ASP A 804 -8.13 -2.74 -43.37
N TYR A 805 -7.28 -2.83 -42.34
CA TYR A 805 -6.19 -1.90 -42.12
C TYR A 805 -5.22 -1.83 -43.32
N LEU A 806 -4.76 -2.98 -43.82
CA LEU A 806 -3.84 -3.05 -44.96
C LEU A 806 -4.47 -2.49 -46.24
N HIS A 807 -5.77 -2.76 -46.45
CA HIS A 807 -6.51 -2.20 -47.57
C HIS A 807 -6.57 -0.67 -47.48
N GLY A 808 -6.85 -0.11 -46.29
CA GLY A 808 -6.83 1.33 -46.03
C GLY A 808 -5.46 1.98 -46.24
N CYS A 809 -4.37 1.21 -46.08
CA CYS A 809 -3.00 1.65 -46.38
C CYS A 809 -2.62 1.53 -47.87
N GLY A 810 -3.50 1.02 -48.74
CA GLY A 810 -3.24 0.82 -50.17
C GLY A 810 -2.57 -0.51 -50.54
N GLU A 811 -2.38 -1.44 -49.60
CA GLU A 811 -1.78 -2.76 -49.84
C GLU A 811 -2.83 -3.80 -50.21
N THR A 812 -3.52 -3.57 -51.32
CA THR A 812 -4.70 -4.36 -51.72
C THR A 812 -4.42 -5.85 -51.91
N GLU A 813 -3.27 -6.24 -52.46
CA GLU A 813 -2.91 -7.65 -52.66
C GLU A 813 -2.67 -8.39 -51.33
N THR A 814 -1.92 -7.78 -50.41
CA THR A 814 -1.66 -8.34 -49.08
C THR A 814 -2.96 -8.39 -48.26
N ALA A 815 -3.78 -7.34 -48.34
CA ALA A 815 -5.10 -7.30 -47.71
C ALA A 815 -6.02 -8.43 -48.21
N GLY A 816 -6.04 -8.68 -49.53
CA GLY A 816 -6.78 -9.78 -50.14
C GLY A 816 -6.37 -11.15 -49.60
N ARG A 817 -5.06 -11.43 -49.54
CA ARG A 817 -4.54 -12.69 -48.97
C ARG A 817 -4.93 -12.86 -47.49
N ARG A 818 -4.83 -11.79 -46.69
CA ARG A 818 -5.26 -11.82 -45.28
C ARG A 818 -6.75 -12.08 -45.11
N LEU A 819 -7.57 -11.53 -46.00
CA LEU A 819 -9.02 -11.73 -45.96
C LEU A 819 -9.42 -13.17 -46.33
N GLU A 820 -8.74 -13.78 -47.30
CA GLU A 820 -8.91 -15.19 -47.65
C GLU A 820 -8.50 -16.12 -46.49
N GLU A 821 -7.36 -15.82 -45.85
CA GLU A 821 -6.92 -16.51 -44.64
C GLU A 821 -7.96 -16.39 -43.53
N ALA A 822 -8.51 -15.19 -43.30
CA ALA A 822 -9.56 -14.96 -42.32
C ALA A 822 -10.81 -15.82 -42.58
N LEU A 823 -11.27 -15.90 -43.84
CA LEU A 823 -12.41 -16.74 -44.23
C LEU A 823 -12.16 -18.22 -44.00
N ALA A 824 -10.97 -18.71 -44.35
CA ALA A 824 -10.60 -20.11 -44.17
C ALA A 824 -10.57 -20.48 -42.68
N VAL A 825 -9.94 -19.65 -41.85
CA VAL A 825 -9.85 -19.88 -40.40
C VAL A 825 -11.23 -19.75 -39.74
N ALA A 826 -12.01 -18.72 -40.09
CA ALA A 826 -13.36 -18.53 -39.55
C ALA A 826 -14.28 -19.71 -39.87
N THR A 827 -14.21 -20.26 -41.09
CA THR A 827 -14.99 -21.43 -41.51
C THR A 827 -14.58 -22.67 -40.74
N ARG A 828 -13.27 -22.93 -40.60
CA ARG A 828 -12.74 -24.08 -39.86
C ARG A 828 -13.17 -24.09 -38.39
N LEU A 829 -13.20 -22.92 -37.75
CA LEU A 829 -13.52 -22.78 -36.33
C LEU A 829 -15.02 -22.52 -36.07
N GLY A 830 -15.84 -22.39 -37.12
CA GLY A 830 -17.26 -22.03 -36.97
C GLY A 830 -17.51 -20.61 -36.45
N ALA A 831 -16.56 -19.69 -36.60
CA ALA A 831 -16.70 -18.28 -36.18
C ALA A 831 -17.59 -17.51 -37.16
N ARG A 832 -18.91 -17.60 -36.97
CA ARG A 832 -19.93 -17.02 -37.86
C ARG A 832 -19.72 -15.52 -38.09
N VAL A 833 -19.51 -14.74 -37.02
CA VAL A 833 -19.36 -13.28 -37.12
C VAL A 833 -18.13 -12.87 -37.93
N ALA A 834 -17.00 -13.55 -37.70
CA ALA A 834 -15.78 -13.26 -38.46
C ALA A 834 -15.95 -13.56 -39.95
N ARG A 835 -16.63 -14.66 -40.29
CA ARG A 835 -16.93 -15.02 -41.68
C ARG A 835 -17.84 -14.00 -42.34
N GLU A 836 -18.91 -13.57 -41.66
CA GLU A 836 -19.84 -12.56 -42.17
C GLU A 836 -19.16 -11.21 -42.39
N ARG A 837 -18.33 -10.75 -41.45
CA ARG A 837 -17.54 -9.52 -41.61
C ARG A 837 -16.54 -9.63 -42.75
N ALA A 838 -15.86 -10.76 -42.89
CA ALA A 838 -14.91 -10.96 -43.99
C ALA A 838 -15.59 -10.89 -45.37
N VAL A 839 -16.80 -11.47 -45.49
CA VAL A 839 -17.61 -11.40 -46.71
C VAL A 839 -18.06 -9.96 -46.99
N ALA A 840 -18.62 -9.27 -45.98
CA ALA A 840 -19.07 -7.89 -46.10
C ALA A 840 -17.92 -6.94 -46.49
N LEU A 841 -16.73 -7.15 -45.93
CA LEU A 841 -15.53 -6.38 -46.26
C LEU A 841 -15.11 -6.59 -47.72
N ARG A 842 -15.11 -7.84 -48.19
CA ARG A 842 -14.83 -8.17 -49.59
C ARG A 842 -15.81 -7.49 -50.55
N GLU A 843 -17.10 -7.50 -50.22
CA GLU A 843 -18.15 -6.82 -50.99
C GLU A 843 -17.96 -5.30 -51.00
N SER A 844 -17.59 -4.71 -49.86
CA SER A 844 -17.27 -3.28 -49.77
C SER A 844 -16.04 -2.88 -50.58
N TRP A 845 -15.05 -3.76 -50.73
CA TRP A 845 -13.88 -3.45 -51.57
C TRP A 845 -14.23 -3.50 -53.05
N ALA A 846 -15.07 -4.45 -53.46
CA ALA A 846 -15.54 -4.56 -54.83
C ALA A 846 -16.36 -3.33 -55.27
N SER A 847 -17.22 -2.81 -54.38
CA SER A 847 -18.05 -1.63 -54.68
C SER A 847 -17.29 -0.29 -54.70
N ARG A 848 -16.10 -0.21 -54.10
CA ARG A 848 -15.22 0.97 -54.17
C ARG A 848 -14.30 0.98 -55.40
N GLN A 849 -14.13 -0.17 -56.05
CA GLN A 849 -13.33 -0.34 -57.27
C GLN A 849 -14.16 -0.19 -58.55
N SER A 850 -15.47 -0.40 -58.48
CA SER A 850 -16.46 -0.06 -59.51
C SER A 850 -16.85 1.40 -59.46
#